data_AF-A0A6P8AQI1-F1
#
_entry.id   AF-A0A6P8AQI1-F1
#
_cell.length_a   1.000
_cell.length_b   1.000
_cell.length_c   1.000
_cell.angle_alpha   90.00
_cell.angle_beta   90.00
_cell.angle_gamma   90.00
#
_symmetry.space_group_name_H-M   'P 1'
#
loop_
_entity.id
_entity.type
_entity.pdbx_description
1 polymer ?
#
loop_
_entity_poly.entity_id
_entity_poly.type
_entity_poly.pdbx_seq_one_letter_code
_entity_poly.pdbx_strand_id
1 'polypeptide(L)'
;MNGTQPKSSSAAASLASSAKDLIRRLSCISHEKYSFSTASCEPYNTAWVAMVTKETDGQKKWLFPECFYNLLKTQAKDGSWAYHPKSKTTGVLATAAALLALLKHLKEPLQVYDVSSEEVRKRIALATESLKIQLQNWDDAQSTNHIGVEIITPSLLAYLEQEDANMRFQFPAQAGLQKMYSAKMSLFKPECLYEQKVSTAAHSLEAFIGRIDFDRVSGHLWNGSMMASPSSTAVYLMYASVWDNEAEGFLRHVVAAGSGRGDGGVPGTFPTSYFEYSWSVVTLLQNGFSVQDLGSKELGVIADHLEAGFKQEGGIIGFAPRAPDADDTAKGLMALDLMGRHISPDQMIKVFEGRNHFTTFGSERDPSLTSNCHVLLALLRQPIVSQYYPQITKTANFICEYWWKTQGHIRDKWHLSHMYPTMLMVEAFTELLHHLERSSALLENTGQKLLWRARICLFQACIRTLLDQDEDGSWEGLPEQTSYAILALVEAQKSNLFNDINVQLQTAISRGAQSLKTRKVGAGEQGWTSKAAYRVEFVAEAYELAALNSAALALGNKATDAGSDVAMPLAGPKFEAYIGILKETHPFSELPAWKLRASLFESSLFVPLLHDQNEEFKTSDDKYLDMIPFTWVICNNTSRFCLSTARLYDMMLASLQSAQAEQISHDGAATAAPDMCELRQLMDTVFKQTPQTEKPLPANTNGHAVNKPATNGSGLSDTHGNFEASIGRFVAHVLNLVPSVA
;
A
#
# COMPACT_ATOMS: atom_id res chain seq x y z
N MET A 1 -7.51 -37.81 54.85
CA MET A 1 -7.20 -38.60 53.64
C MET A 1 -8.47 -38.63 52.81
N ASN A 2 -8.59 -38.10 51.60
CA ASN A 2 -7.65 -37.46 50.68
C ASN A 2 -8.38 -36.26 50.07
N GLY A 3 -7.74 -35.10 50.12
CA GLY A 3 -8.18 -33.91 49.40
C GLY A 3 -7.93 -34.07 47.91
N THR A 4 -8.97 -33.87 47.12
CA THR A 4 -8.89 -33.69 45.67
C THR A 4 -8.17 -32.38 45.38
N GLN A 5 -6.97 -32.47 44.83
CA GLN A 5 -6.26 -31.32 44.26
C GLN A 5 -7.06 -30.74 43.08
N PRO A 6 -7.17 -29.41 42.98
CA PRO A 6 -7.71 -28.77 41.79
C PRO A 6 -6.76 -29.00 40.60
N LYS A 7 -7.35 -29.38 39.45
CA LYS A 7 -6.66 -29.55 38.17
C LYS A 7 -5.77 -28.34 37.89
N SER A 8 -4.49 -28.61 37.64
CA SER A 8 -3.50 -27.66 37.19
C SER A 8 -3.99 -26.90 35.95
N SER A 9 -3.78 -25.59 35.97
CA SER A 9 -3.93 -24.63 34.88
C SER A 9 -3.46 -25.16 33.53
N SER A 10 -4.25 -24.91 32.47
CA SER A 10 -3.83 -25.10 31.08
C SER A 10 -2.52 -24.38 30.82
N ALA A 11 -1.46 -25.10 30.47
CA ALA A 11 -0.21 -24.50 30.00
C ALA A 11 -0.51 -23.62 28.78
N ALA A 12 -0.07 -22.36 28.80
CA ALA A 12 -0.19 -21.47 27.65
C ALA A 12 0.49 -22.12 26.43
N ALA A 13 -0.20 -22.17 25.30
CA ALA A 13 0.35 -22.68 24.04
C ALA A 13 1.60 -21.86 23.65
N SER A 14 2.65 -22.51 23.17
CA SER A 14 3.81 -21.81 22.62
C SER A 14 3.47 -21.18 21.27
N LEU A 15 4.18 -20.13 20.85
CA LEU A 15 3.97 -19.47 19.55
C LEU A 15 4.08 -20.49 18.39
N ALA A 16 5.07 -21.40 18.45
CA ALA A 16 5.22 -22.46 17.46
C ALA A 16 4.00 -23.39 17.40
N SER A 17 3.40 -23.74 18.54
CA SER A 17 2.19 -24.58 18.55
C SER A 17 0.97 -23.86 17.97
N SER A 18 0.83 -22.54 18.21
CA SER A 18 -0.24 -21.74 17.60
C SER A 18 -0.05 -21.59 16.10
N ALA A 19 1.18 -21.30 15.64
CA ALA A 19 1.50 -21.20 14.21
C ALA A 19 1.27 -22.54 13.48
N LYS A 20 1.64 -23.66 14.10
CA LYS A 20 1.33 -24.99 13.58
C LYS A 20 -0.18 -25.25 13.49
N ASP A 21 -0.94 -24.83 14.50
CA ASP A 21 -2.40 -24.99 14.47
C ASP A 21 -3.06 -24.16 13.37
N LEU A 22 -2.57 -22.93 13.14
CA LEU A 22 -3.00 -22.09 12.03
C LEU A 22 -2.75 -22.78 10.68
N ILE A 23 -1.53 -23.27 10.42
CA ILE A 23 -1.19 -23.98 9.19
C ILE A 23 -2.01 -25.27 9.05
N ARG A 24 -2.25 -26.00 10.14
CA ARG A 24 -3.13 -27.17 10.15
C ARG A 24 -4.55 -26.80 9.73
N ARG A 25 -5.16 -25.77 10.34
CA ARG A 25 -6.50 -25.28 9.96
C ARG A 25 -6.56 -24.87 8.50
N LEU A 26 -5.57 -24.10 8.05
CA LEU A 26 -5.44 -23.63 6.68
C LEU A 26 -5.31 -24.80 5.68
N SER A 27 -4.55 -25.84 6.02
CA SER A 27 -4.42 -27.04 5.15
C SER A 27 -5.69 -27.90 5.10
N CYS A 28 -6.56 -27.83 6.11
CA CYS A 28 -7.78 -28.63 6.21
C CYS A 28 -9.03 -27.92 5.66
N ILE A 29 -9.01 -26.60 5.58
CA ILE A 29 -10.14 -25.80 5.09
C ILE A 29 -10.04 -25.69 3.56
N SER A 30 -10.64 -26.64 2.85
CA SER A 30 -10.74 -26.57 1.40
C SER A 30 -11.99 -27.32 0.93
N HIS A 31 -12.68 -26.76 -0.05
CA HIS A 31 -13.77 -27.40 -0.75
C HIS A 31 -13.34 -27.65 -2.20
N GLU A 32 -13.51 -28.88 -2.70
CA GLU A 32 -13.02 -29.28 -4.03
C GLU A 32 -13.48 -28.35 -5.16
N LYS A 33 -14.77 -28.00 -5.19
CA LYS A 33 -15.34 -27.07 -6.19
C LYS A 33 -15.14 -25.58 -5.88
N TYR A 34 -15.47 -25.13 -4.67
CA TYR A 34 -15.59 -23.69 -4.35
C TYR A 34 -14.41 -23.12 -3.56
N SER A 35 -13.44 -23.96 -3.18
CA SER A 35 -12.32 -23.60 -2.32
C SER A 35 -12.76 -22.99 -0.97
N PHE A 36 -12.04 -22.02 -0.41
CA PHE A 36 -12.42 -21.39 0.87
C PHE A 36 -12.09 -19.89 0.88
N SER A 37 -12.64 -19.22 1.89
CA SER A 37 -12.27 -17.86 2.28
C SER A 37 -12.56 -17.66 3.77
N THR A 38 -11.68 -16.94 4.46
CA THR A 38 -11.92 -16.42 5.81
C THR A 38 -12.09 -14.90 5.84
N ALA A 39 -12.37 -14.30 4.68
CA ALA A 39 -12.68 -12.88 4.58
C ALA A 39 -13.97 -12.55 5.35
N SER A 40 -13.96 -11.46 6.11
CA SER A 40 -15.13 -11.02 6.89
C SER A 40 -16.33 -10.70 6.00
N CYS A 41 -17.55 -10.84 6.55
CA CYS A 41 -18.76 -10.48 5.83
C CYS A 41 -18.81 -8.98 5.49
N GLU A 42 -19.36 -8.66 4.33
CA GLU A 42 -19.55 -7.29 3.85
C GLU A 42 -21.04 -7.00 3.62
N PRO A 43 -21.67 -6.09 4.38
CA PRO A 43 -23.08 -5.76 4.20
C PRO A 43 -23.46 -5.31 2.79
N TYR A 44 -22.53 -4.68 2.06
CA TYR A 44 -22.71 -4.34 0.64
C TYR A 44 -23.04 -5.57 -0.21
N ASN A 45 -22.25 -6.64 -0.09
CA ASN A 45 -22.45 -7.88 -0.85
C ASN A 45 -23.67 -8.65 -0.34
N THR A 46 -23.88 -8.70 0.99
CA THR A 46 -25.09 -9.27 1.60
C THR A 46 -26.37 -8.65 1.04
N ALA A 47 -26.38 -7.33 0.84
CA ALA A 47 -27.55 -6.64 0.30
C ALA A 47 -27.89 -7.04 -1.14
N TRP A 48 -26.88 -7.21 -1.99
CA TRP A 48 -27.10 -7.69 -3.37
C TRP A 48 -27.66 -9.12 -3.40
N VAL A 49 -27.12 -10.02 -2.56
CA VAL A 49 -27.62 -11.40 -2.46
C VAL A 49 -29.05 -11.44 -1.90
N ALA A 50 -29.39 -10.56 -0.96
CA ALA A 50 -30.74 -10.44 -0.40
C ALA A 50 -31.81 -10.04 -1.43
N MET A 51 -31.42 -9.48 -2.57
CA MET A 51 -32.34 -9.02 -3.63
C MET A 51 -32.59 -10.08 -4.73
N VAL A 52 -31.98 -11.26 -4.65
CA VAL A 52 -32.20 -12.32 -5.64
C VAL A 52 -33.59 -12.93 -5.46
N THR A 53 -34.38 -12.95 -6.53
CA THR A 53 -35.68 -13.66 -6.56
C THR A 53 -35.65 -14.80 -7.54
N LYS A 54 -36.41 -15.85 -7.25
CA LYS A 54 -36.59 -17.01 -8.13
C LYS A 54 -38.05 -17.46 -8.10
N GLU A 55 -38.59 -17.83 -9.26
CA GLU A 55 -39.87 -18.55 -9.31
C GLU A 55 -39.65 -20.02 -8.95
N THR A 56 -40.35 -20.50 -7.93
CA THR A 56 -40.36 -21.90 -7.49
C THR A 56 -41.80 -22.34 -7.32
N ASP A 57 -42.20 -23.41 -8.01
CA ASP A 57 -43.59 -23.92 -8.02
C ASP A 57 -44.62 -22.85 -8.41
N GLY A 58 -44.29 -22.00 -9.39
CA GLY A 58 -45.14 -20.90 -9.85
C GLY A 58 -45.26 -19.74 -8.86
N GLN A 59 -44.44 -19.70 -7.80
CA GLN A 59 -44.40 -18.60 -6.84
C GLN A 59 -43.03 -17.93 -6.84
N LYS A 60 -43.03 -16.61 -7.04
CA LYS A 60 -41.85 -15.77 -6.86
C LYS A 60 -41.48 -15.70 -5.38
N LYS A 61 -40.21 -15.99 -5.05
CA LYS A 61 -39.67 -15.99 -3.69
C LYS A 61 -38.31 -15.30 -3.66
N TRP A 62 -37.96 -14.67 -2.54
CA TRP A 62 -36.58 -14.30 -2.25
C TRP A 62 -35.74 -15.58 -2.13
N LEU A 63 -34.63 -15.68 -2.85
CA LEU A 63 -33.85 -16.91 -2.87
C LEU A 63 -33.03 -17.11 -1.59
N PHE A 64 -32.60 -16.00 -0.98
CA PHE A 64 -31.75 -15.93 0.21
C PHE A 64 -32.35 -15.01 1.28
N PRO A 65 -33.51 -15.36 1.86
CA PRO A 65 -34.13 -14.54 2.92
C PRO A 65 -33.23 -14.35 4.14
N GLU A 66 -32.32 -15.29 4.44
CA GLU A 66 -31.30 -15.18 5.47
C GLU A 66 -30.41 -13.93 5.32
N CYS A 67 -30.07 -13.53 4.09
CA CYS A 67 -29.30 -12.32 3.84
C CYS A 67 -30.10 -11.06 4.22
N PHE A 68 -31.41 -11.04 3.99
CA PHE A 68 -32.28 -9.96 4.43
C PHE A 68 -32.35 -9.89 5.97
N TYR A 69 -32.56 -11.02 6.64
CA TYR A 69 -32.52 -11.06 8.11
C TYR A 69 -31.17 -10.62 8.68
N ASN A 70 -30.07 -10.94 8.00
CA ASN A 70 -28.74 -10.47 8.37
C ASN A 70 -28.65 -8.93 8.33
N LEU A 71 -29.17 -8.28 7.28
CA LEU A 71 -29.21 -6.82 7.20
C LEU A 71 -29.99 -6.22 8.37
N LEU A 72 -31.17 -6.76 8.68
CA LEU A 72 -31.97 -6.32 9.82
C LEU A 72 -31.21 -6.50 11.15
N LYS A 73 -30.53 -7.62 11.32
CA LYS A 73 -29.74 -7.92 12.53
C LYS A 73 -28.54 -6.97 12.70
N THR A 74 -27.90 -6.59 11.59
CA THR A 74 -26.61 -5.87 11.60
C THR A 74 -26.73 -4.36 11.43
N GLN A 75 -27.92 -3.82 11.20
CA GLN A 75 -28.14 -2.38 11.14
C GLN A 75 -27.71 -1.71 12.45
N ALA A 76 -26.86 -0.69 12.35
CA ALA A 76 -26.44 0.09 13.50
C ALA A 76 -27.58 0.98 14.04
N LYS A 77 -27.42 1.49 15.27
CA LYS A 77 -28.43 2.33 15.92
C LYS A 77 -28.72 3.63 15.17
N ASP A 78 -27.73 4.16 14.46
CA ASP A 78 -27.86 5.36 13.63
C ASP A 78 -28.43 5.05 12.23
N GLY A 79 -28.73 3.79 11.93
CA GLY A 79 -29.26 3.33 10.65
C GLY A 79 -28.20 2.89 9.63
N SER A 80 -26.90 3.04 9.93
CA SER A 80 -25.80 2.72 9.01
C SER A 80 -25.44 1.22 8.97
N TRP A 81 -24.61 0.85 7.99
CA TRP A 81 -23.85 -0.40 7.96
C TRP A 81 -22.37 -0.10 7.67
N ALA A 82 -21.48 -0.95 8.20
CA ALA A 82 -20.05 -0.97 7.88
C ALA A 82 -19.33 0.39 8.01
N TYR A 83 -19.69 1.19 9.01
CA TYR A 83 -18.91 2.39 9.36
C TYR A 83 -17.45 2.01 9.63
N HIS A 84 -16.52 2.74 9.00
CA HIS A 84 -15.09 2.52 9.16
C HIS A 84 -14.36 3.83 9.49
N PRO A 85 -13.47 3.85 10.51
CA PRO A 85 -12.85 5.10 10.99
C PRO A 85 -11.93 5.76 9.95
N LYS A 86 -11.33 4.99 9.04
CA LYS A 86 -10.40 5.50 8.01
C LYS A 86 -11.01 5.69 6.62
N SER A 87 -12.22 5.19 6.38
CA SER A 87 -12.82 5.18 5.04
C SER A 87 -14.33 5.34 5.16
N LYS A 88 -14.83 6.53 4.84
CA LYS A 88 -16.28 6.79 4.84
C LYS A 88 -16.96 6.15 3.64
N THR A 89 -16.21 5.92 2.57
CA THR A 89 -16.64 5.19 1.37
C THR A 89 -17.28 3.83 1.70
N THR A 90 -16.69 3.08 2.64
CA THR A 90 -17.19 1.77 3.04
C THR A 90 -18.62 1.86 3.59
N GLY A 91 -18.86 2.83 4.49
CA GLY A 91 -20.18 3.04 5.10
C GLY A 91 -21.22 3.52 4.09
N VAL A 92 -20.83 4.45 3.20
CA VAL A 92 -21.72 4.98 2.15
C VAL A 92 -22.21 3.85 1.24
N LEU A 93 -21.30 3.02 0.73
CA LEU A 93 -21.63 1.91 -0.15
C LEU A 93 -22.53 0.88 0.54
N ALA A 94 -22.14 0.43 1.73
CA ALA A 94 -22.90 -0.56 2.49
C ALA A 94 -24.30 -0.06 2.85
N THR A 95 -24.42 1.17 3.33
CA THR A 95 -25.70 1.77 3.74
C THR A 95 -26.62 1.97 2.53
N ALA A 96 -26.09 2.44 1.40
CA ALA A 96 -26.88 2.63 0.19
C ALA A 96 -27.38 1.29 -0.39
N ALA A 97 -26.55 0.24 -0.39
CA ALA A 97 -26.95 -1.08 -0.89
C ALA A 97 -27.98 -1.74 0.03
N ALA A 98 -27.77 -1.67 1.35
CA ALA A 98 -28.72 -2.19 2.33
C ALA A 98 -30.08 -1.45 2.25
N LEU A 99 -30.07 -0.12 2.11
CA LEU A 99 -31.28 0.68 1.90
C LEU A 99 -32.05 0.24 0.65
N LEU A 100 -31.35 -0.01 -0.47
CA LEU A 100 -31.97 -0.51 -1.70
C LEU A 100 -32.64 -1.88 -1.48
N ALA A 101 -31.97 -2.79 -0.76
CA ALA A 101 -32.54 -4.09 -0.42
C ALA A 101 -33.78 -3.96 0.47
N LEU A 102 -33.75 -3.10 1.49
CA LEU A 102 -34.91 -2.84 2.36
C LEU A 102 -36.10 -2.28 1.57
N LEU A 103 -35.88 -1.35 0.64
CA LEU A 103 -36.93 -0.79 -0.22
C LEU A 103 -37.59 -1.86 -1.08
N LYS A 104 -36.79 -2.76 -1.69
CA LYS A 104 -37.31 -3.86 -2.50
C LYS A 104 -38.11 -4.88 -1.68
N HIS A 105 -37.63 -5.23 -0.49
CA HIS A 105 -38.35 -6.13 0.43
C HIS A 105 -39.64 -5.50 0.99
N LEU A 106 -39.68 -4.18 1.21
CA LEU A 106 -40.91 -3.49 1.60
C LEU A 106 -41.94 -3.51 0.45
N LYS A 107 -41.49 -3.31 -0.78
CA LYS A 107 -42.32 -3.28 -1.99
C LYS A 107 -42.87 -4.67 -2.33
N GLU A 108 -42.05 -5.70 -2.18
CA GLU A 108 -42.43 -7.11 -2.41
C GLU A 108 -42.01 -7.97 -1.20
N PRO A 109 -42.84 -8.09 -0.14
CA PRO A 109 -42.48 -8.88 1.05
C PRO A 109 -42.28 -10.38 0.74
N LEU A 110 -42.99 -10.90 -0.27
CA LEU A 110 -43.00 -12.32 -0.66
C LEU A 110 -43.17 -13.24 0.56
N GLN A 111 -42.29 -14.21 0.77
CA GLN A 111 -42.43 -15.20 1.86
C GLN A 111 -42.04 -14.70 3.26
N VAL A 112 -41.62 -13.44 3.42
CA VAL A 112 -41.15 -12.87 4.69
C VAL A 112 -42.32 -12.19 5.40
N TYR A 113 -43.03 -12.96 6.25
CA TYR A 113 -44.23 -12.49 6.96
C TYR A 113 -44.01 -12.23 8.45
N ASP A 114 -42.87 -12.66 8.99
CA ASP A 114 -42.48 -12.52 10.39
C ASP A 114 -41.89 -11.15 10.72
N VAL A 115 -41.60 -10.33 9.71
CA VAL A 115 -41.15 -8.93 9.85
C VAL A 115 -42.27 -7.99 9.40
N SER A 116 -42.75 -7.14 10.30
CA SER A 116 -43.83 -6.20 9.96
C SER A 116 -43.36 -5.12 8.99
N SER A 117 -44.24 -4.68 8.09
CA SER A 117 -43.92 -3.57 7.18
C SER A 117 -43.60 -2.27 7.91
N GLU A 118 -44.12 -2.07 9.13
CA GLU A 118 -43.79 -0.91 9.97
C GLU A 118 -42.34 -0.96 10.45
N GLU A 119 -41.85 -2.13 10.86
CA GLU A 119 -40.45 -2.30 11.25
C GLU A 119 -39.51 -2.04 10.07
N VAL A 120 -39.84 -2.56 8.88
CA VAL A 120 -39.04 -2.29 7.67
C VAL A 120 -39.03 -0.79 7.33
N ARG A 121 -40.19 -0.12 7.39
CA ARG A 121 -40.29 1.35 7.16
C ARG A 121 -39.45 2.15 8.14
N LYS A 122 -39.48 1.79 9.43
CA LYS A 122 -38.66 2.44 10.46
C LYS A 122 -37.17 2.32 10.14
N ARG A 123 -36.72 1.14 9.70
CA ARG A 123 -35.33 0.88 9.34
C ARG A 123 -34.90 1.61 8.08
N ILE A 124 -35.79 1.71 7.08
CA ILE A 124 -35.61 2.54 5.88
C ILE A 124 -35.43 4.01 6.28
N ALA A 125 -36.26 4.54 7.17
CA ALA A 125 -36.16 5.94 7.61
C ALA A 125 -34.81 6.23 8.30
N LEU A 126 -34.37 5.34 9.19
CA LEU A 126 -33.05 5.45 9.85
C LEU A 126 -31.91 5.38 8.83
N ALA A 127 -31.94 4.40 7.92
CA ALA A 127 -30.91 4.23 6.90
C ALA A 127 -30.85 5.41 5.93
N THR A 128 -31.99 6.00 5.58
CA THR A 128 -32.09 7.18 4.71
C THR A 128 -31.43 8.39 5.36
N GLU A 129 -31.74 8.66 6.64
CA GLU A 129 -31.13 9.77 7.36
C GLU A 129 -29.63 9.54 7.57
N SER A 130 -29.23 8.31 7.89
CA SER A 130 -27.82 7.94 7.99
C SER A 130 -27.07 8.18 6.68
N LEU A 131 -27.59 7.67 5.56
CA LEU A 131 -26.96 7.83 4.26
C LEU A 131 -26.83 9.30 3.88
N LYS A 132 -27.85 10.12 4.16
CA LYS A 132 -27.79 11.57 3.96
C LYS A 132 -26.64 12.20 4.75
N ILE A 133 -26.50 11.88 6.03
CA ILE A 133 -25.41 12.38 6.89
C ILE A 133 -24.05 11.90 6.38
N GLN A 134 -23.93 10.63 6.00
CA GLN A 134 -22.70 10.06 5.48
C GLN A 134 -22.26 10.76 4.18
N LEU A 135 -23.19 10.96 3.24
CA LEU A 135 -22.93 11.68 1.99
C LEU A 135 -22.50 13.13 2.23
N GLN A 136 -23.11 13.85 3.18
CA GLN A 136 -22.67 15.22 3.53
C GLN A 136 -21.24 15.26 4.03
N ASN A 137 -20.80 14.23 4.74
CA ASN A 137 -19.49 14.17 5.37
C ASN A 137 -18.47 13.35 4.56
N TRP A 138 -18.80 12.94 3.33
CA TRP A 138 -17.99 12.05 2.53
C TRP A 138 -16.79 12.79 1.88
N ASP A 139 -15.65 12.77 2.57
CA ASP A 139 -14.44 13.52 2.21
C ASP A 139 -13.33 12.66 1.57
N ASP A 140 -13.45 11.33 1.58
CA ASP A 140 -12.50 10.43 0.93
C ASP A 140 -12.93 9.98 -0.48
N ALA A 141 -14.10 10.43 -0.99
CA ALA A 141 -14.70 9.97 -2.25
C ALA A 141 -13.80 10.05 -3.49
N GLN A 142 -12.89 11.04 -3.56
CA GLN A 142 -12.00 11.23 -4.71
C GLN A 142 -10.61 10.65 -4.50
N SER A 143 -10.22 10.39 -3.25
CA SER A 143 -8.91 9.82 -2.88
C SER A 143 -8.98 8.34 -2.52
N THR A 144 -10.18 7.79 -2.39
CA THR A 144 -10.40 6.39 -2.10
C THR A 144 -10.01 5.53 -3.30
N ASN A 145 -9.49 4.34 -2.99
CA ASN A 145 -9.10 3.33 -3.98
C ASN A 145 -10.01 2.09 -3.94
N HIS A 146 -11.18 2.17 -3.30
CA HIS A 146 -12.16 1.09 -3.29
C HIS A 146 -12.56 0.70 -4.72
N ILE A 147 -12.59 -0.60 -4.99
CA ILE A 147 -12.77 -1.15 -6.33
C ILE A 147 -14.10 -0.68 -6.91
N GLY A 148 -14.03 0.02 -8.04
CA GLY A 148 -15.20 0.43 -8.81
C GLY A 148 -16.04 1.54 -8.18
N VAL A 149 -15.58 2.21 -7.11
CA VAL A 149 -16.35 3.25 -6.41
C VAL A 149 -16.90 4.33 -7.35
N GLU A 150 -16.14 4.73 -8.37
CA GLU A 150 -16.58 5.79 -9.28
C GLU A 150 -17.64 5.35 -10.30
N ILE A 151 -17.93 4.04 -10.41
CA ILE A 151 -19.03 3.50 -11.23
C ILE A 151 -20.16 2.93 -10.37
N ILE A 152 -19.83 2.30 -9.25
CA ILE A 152 -20.78 1.67 -8.33
C ILE A 152 -21.62 2.75 -7.64
N THR A 153 -20.99 3.76 -7.03
CA THR A 153 -21.73 4.72 -6.21
C THR A 153 -22.75 5.52 -7.02
N PRO A 154 -22.41 6.11 -8.19
CA PRO A 154 -23.40 6.81 -9.01
C PRO A 154 -24.57 5.92 -9.45
N SER A 155 -24.27 4.66 -9.80
CA SER A 155 -25.29 3.71 -10.25
C SER A 155 -26.21 3.31 -9.09
N LEU A 156 -25.64 3.07 -7.90
CA LEU A 156 -26.40 2.71 -6.71
C LEU A 156 -27.32 3.85 -6.24
N LEU A 157 -26.85 5.10 -6.27
CA LEU A 157 -27.69 6.27 -5.97
C LEU A 157 -28.82 6.42 -7.01
N ALA A 158 -28.56 6.15 -8.29
CA ALA A 158 -29.59 6.16 -9.31
C ALA A 158 -30.63 5.05 -9.11
N TYR A 159 -30.23 3.85 -8.65
CA TYR A 159 -31.17 2.77 -8.33
C TYR A 159 -32.06 3.12 -7.13
N LEU A 160 -31.52 3.81 -6.12
CA LEU A 160 -32.32 4.31 -4.99
C LEU A 160 -33.37 5.33 -5.47
N GLU A 161 -32.98 6.30 -6.29
CA GLU A 161 -33.90 7.30 -6.86
C GLU A 161 -34.99 6.65 -7.74
N GLN A 162 -34.70 5.53 -8.40
CA GLN A 162 -35.67 4.75 -9.18
C GLN A 162 -36.70 4.02 -8.30
N GLU A 163 -36.31 3.55 -7.11
CA GLU A 163 -37.25 2.89 -6.18
C GLU A 163 -38.10 3.90 -5.39
N ASP A 164 -37.53 5.06 -5.04
CA ASP A 164 -38.24 6.18 -4.41
C ASP A 164 -37.64 7.51 -4.87
N ALA A 165 -38.44 8.33 -5.55
CA ALA A 165 -38.00 9.64 -6.08
C ALA A 165 -37.55 10.63 -4.99
N ASN A 166 -37.90 10.39 -3.71
CA ASN A 166 -37.41 11.19 -2.59
C ASN A 166 -35.97 10.82 -2.18
N MET A 167 -35.41 9.71 -2.69
CA MET A 167 -34.03 9.27 -2.45
C MET A 167 -33.01 9.97 -3.36
N ARG A 168 -33.25 11.27 -3.62
CA ARG A 168 -32.33 12.12 -4.36
C ARG A 168 -31.48 12.93 -3.39
N PHE A 169 -30.17 12.68 -3.43
CA PHE A 169 -29.22 13.32 -2.53
C PHE A 169 -28.43 14.42 -3.25
N GLN A 170 -28.18 15.52 -2.54
CA GLN A 170 -27.21 16.54 -2.92
C GLN A 170 -26.11 16.54 -1.86
N PHE A 171 -24.85 16.48 -2.27
CA PHE A 171 -23.73 16.37 -1.33
C PHE A 171 -22.42 16.93 -1.93
N PRO A 172 -21.45 17.34 -1.09
CA PRO A 172 -20.26 18.07 -1.55
C PRO A 172 -19.44 17.33 -2.62
N ALA A 173 -19.25 16.01 -2.46
CA ALA A 173 -18.44 15.21 -3.36
C ALA A 173 -19.09 14.90 -4.74
N GLN A 174 -20.34 15.31 -4.97
CA GLN A 174 -21.14 14.88 -6.12
C GLN A 174 -20.50 15.27 -7.47
N ALA A 175 -20.00 16.50 -7.61
CA ALA A 175 -19.37 16.96 -8.85
C ALA A 175 -18.06 16.19 -9.15
N GLY A 176 -17.25 15.94 -8.12
CA GLY A 176 -16.03 15.14 -8.23
C GLY A 176 -16.32 13.72 -8.66
N LEU A 177 -17.29 13.07 -8.00
CA LEU A 177 -17.73 11.72 -8.34
C LEU A 177 -18.27 11.64 -9.78
N GLN A 178 -19.09 12.59 -10.21
CA GLN A 178 -19.62 12.64 -11.58
C GLN A 178 -18.49 12.80 -12.62
N LYS A 179 -17.45 13.57 -12.32
CA LYS A 179 -16.27 13.70 -13.20
C LYS A 179 -15.53 12.38 -13.35
N MET A 180 -15.26 11.67 -12.24
CA MET A 180 -14.60 10.35 -12.27
C MET A 180 -15.44 9.32 -13.03
N TYR A 181 -16.75 9.30 -12.75
CA TYR A 181 -17.72 8.45 -13.43
C TYR A 181 -17.71 8.69 -14.95
N SER A 182 -17.80 9.95 -15.38
CA SER A 182 -17.83 10.31 -16.79
C SER A 182 -16.51 9.93 -17.49
N ALA A 183 -15.38 10.13 -16.81
CA ALA A 183 -14.07 9.72 -17.32
C ALA A 183 -14.00 8.20 -17.52
N LYS A 184 -14.40 7.39 -16.52
CA LYS A 184 -14.41 5.92 -16.65
C LYS A 184 -15.40 5.43 -17.71
N MET A 185 -16.63 5.95 -17.69
CA MET A 185 -17.67 5.53 -18.64
C MET A 185 -17.37 5.95 -20.08
N SER A 186 -16.58 7.01 -20.31
CA SER A 186 -16.14 7.38 -21.67
C SER A 186 -15.23 6.33 -22.32
N LEU A 187 -14.54 5.52 -21.50
CA LEU A 187 -13.66 4.43 -21.95
C LEU A 187 -14.38 3.07 -21.93
N PHE A 188 -15.55 3.01 -21.29
CA PHE A 188 -16.32 1.78 -21.17
C PHE A 188 -16.95 1.39 -22.50
N LYS A 189 -16.55 0.22 -23.01
CA LYS A 189 -17.15 -0.41 -24.18
C LYS A 189 -17.75 -1.73 -23.74
N PRO A 190 -19.09 -1.89 -23.74
CA PRO A 190 -19.75 -3.14 -23.36
C PRO A 190 -19.18 -4.35 -24.09
N GLU A 191 -18.76 -4.18 -25.35
CA GLU A 191 -18.16 -5.23 -26.17
C GLU A 191 -16.94 -5.89 -25.51
N CYS A 192 -16.11 -5.13 -24.79
CA CYS A 192 -14.96 -5.66 -24.08
C CYS A 192 -15.37 -6.57 -22.90
N LEU A 193 -16.56 -6.37 -22.32
CA LEU A 193 -17.12 -7.28 -21.30
C LEU A 193 -17.70 -8.55 -21.92
N TYR A 194 -18.03 -8.57 -23.21
CA TYR A 194 -18.59 -9.76 -23.87
C TYR A 194 -17.53 -10.65 -24.51
N GLU A 195 -16.26 -10.23 -24.48
CA GLU A 195 -15.13 -11.04 -24.92
C GLU A 195 -14.88 -12.22 -23.96
N GLN A 196 -14.29 -13.31 -24.46
CA GLN A 196 -13.96 -14.50 -23.66
C GLN A 196 -12.80 -14.29 -22.67
N LYS A 197 -12.15 -13.12 -22.69
CA LYS A 197 -11.09 -12.78 -21.75
C LYS A 197 -11.71 -12.25 -20.46
N VAL A 198 -11.23 -12.75 -19.32
CA VAL A 198 -11.68 -12.29 -18.01
C VAL A 198 -11.39 -10.80 -17.88
N SER A 199 -12.43 -10.02 -17.56
CA SER A 199 -12.33 -8.58 -17.37
C SER A 199 -12.50 -8.25 -15.90
N THR A 200 -11.65 -7.38 -15.35
CA THR A 200 -11.75 -6.94 -13.95
C THR A 200 -13.08 -6.26 -13.64
N ALA A 201 -13.75 -5.69 -14.64
CA ALA A 201 -15.08 -5.12 -14.50
C ALA A 201 -16.18 -6.17 -14.26
N ALA A 202 -15.93 -7.45 -14.56
CA ALA A 202 -16.83 -8.55 -14.20
C ALA A 202 -16.91 -8.77 -12.68
N HIS A 203 -15.94 -8.26 -11.91
CA HIS A 203 -16.05 -8.23 -10.45
C HIS A 203 -17.13 -7.24 -9.96
N SER A 204 -17.60 -6.29 -10.78
CA SER A 204 -18.55 -5.21 -10.40
C SER A 204 -19.75 -5.09 -11.34
N LEU A 205 -20.35 -6.21 -11.79
CA LEU A 205 -21.45 -6.19 -12.77
C LEU A 205 -22.70 -5.43 -12.28
N GLU A 206 -22.88 -5.30 -10.96
CA GLU A 206 -23.97 -4.54 -10.35
C GLU A 206 -23.98 -3.05 -10.73
N ALA A 207 -22.83 -2.50 -11.14
CA ALA A 207 -22.72 -1.12 -11.62
C ALA A 207 -23.29 -0.91 -13.03
N PHE A 208 -23.67 -1.99 -13.74
CA PHE A 208 -24.04 -1.93 -15.16
C PHE A 208 -25.49 -2.35 -15.46
N ILE A 209 -26.35 -2.41 -14.44
CA ILE A 209 -27.77 -2.72 -14.62
C ILE A 209 -28.41 -1.73 -15.61
N GLY A 210 -29.09 -2.26 -16.62
CA GLY A 210 -29.71 -1.48 -17.69
C GLY A 210 -28.74 -0.92 -18.74
N ARG A 211 -27.46 -1.30 -18.70
CA ARG A 211 -26.42 -0.81 -19.63
C ARG A 211 -25.71 -1.91 -20.42
N ILE A 212 -25.78 -3.14 -19.93
CA ILE A 212 -25.21 -4.31 -20.58
C ILE A 212 -26.29 -5.38 -20.75
N ASP A 213 -26.00 -6.32 -21.63
CA ASP A 213 -26.74 -7.55 -21.82
C ASP A 213 -26.13 -8.63 -20.92
N PHE A 214 -26.89 -9.04 -19.90
CA PHE A 214 -26.43 -10.02 -18.91
C PHE A 214 -26.36 -11.44 -19.46
N ASP A 215 -27.01 -11.75 -20.59
CA ASP A 215 -26.88 -13.06 -21.24
C ASP A 215 -25.49 -13.25 -21.86
N ARG A 216 -24.88 -12.13 -22.25
CA ARG A 216 -23.58 -12.10 -22.95
C ARG A 216 -22.37 -12.07 -22.03
N VAL A 217 -22.56 -12.02 -20.71
CA VAL A 217 -21.47 -12.06 -19.72
C VAL A 217 -21.29 -13.44 -19.07
N SER A 218 -22.09 -14.44 -19.47
CA SER A 218 -21.99 -15.84 -18.99
C SER A 218 -20.58 -16.45 -19.17
N GLY A 219 -19.79 -15.97 -20.13
CA GLY A 219 -18.39 -16.40 -20.34
C GLY A 219 -17.43 -16.08 -19.19
N HIS A 220 -17.81 -15.19 -18.26
CA HIS A 220 -17.02 -14.87 -17.06
C HIS A 220 -17.28 -15.85 -15.91
N LEU A 221 -18.31 -16.69 -15.99
CA LEU A 221 -18.60 -17.66 -14.95
C LEU A 221 -17.46 -18.67 -14.80
N TRP A 222 -17.11 -18.91 -13.55
CA TRP A 222 -16.19 -19.96 -13.18
C TRP A 222 -16.64 -20.60 -11.87
N ASN A 223 -16.94 -21.90 -11.91
CA ASN A 223 -17.54 -22.64 -10.79
C ASN A 223 -18.76 -21.89 -10.19
N GLY A 224 -19.59 -21.28 -11.04
CA GLY A 224 -20.75 -20.50 -10.64
C GLY A 224 -20.47 -19.05 -10.22
N SER A 225 -19.22 -18.62 -10.08
CA SER A 225 -18.92 -17.26 -9.65
C SER A 225 -18.61 -16.31 -10.81
N MET A 226 -19.10 -15.08 -10.72
CA MET A 226 -18.64 -13.96 -11.56
C MET A 226 -17.42 -13.30 -10.91
N MET A 227 -16.22 -13.71 -11.33
CA MET A 227 -14.93 -13.20 -10.84
C MET A 227 -14.84 -13.13 -9.31
N ALA A 228 -15.21 -14.23 -8.64
CA ALA A 228 -15.19 -14.39 -7.19
C ALA A 228 -16.04 -13.34 -6.42
N SER A 229 -17.02 -12.68 -7.05
CA SER A 229 -17.85 -11.66 -6.41
C SER A 229 -19.29 -12.12 -6.18
N PRO A 230 -19.76 -12.24 -4.92
CA PRO A 230 -21.16 -12.57 -4.62
C PRO A 230 -22.16 -11.54 -5.15
N SER A 231 -21.88 -10.23 -5.04
CA SER A 231 -22.77 -9.20 -5.59
C SER A 231 -22.88 -9.26 -7.11
N SER A 232 -21.76 -9.42 -7.81
CA SER A 232 -21.76 -9.56 -9.27
C SER A 232 -22.54 -10.81 -9.73
N THR A 233 -22.35 -11.93 -9.02
CA THR A 233 -23.05 -13.19 -9.28
C THR A 233 -24.56 -13.07 -9.00
N ALA A 234 -24.94 -12.37 -7.93
CA ALA A 234 -26.34 -12.10 -7.61
C ALA A 234 -27.02 -11.28 -8.70
N VAL A 235 -26.37 -10.23 -9.21
CA VAL A 235 -26.93 -9.43 -10.31
C VAL A 235 -27.03 -10.21 -11.60
N TYR A 236 -26.05 -11.06 -11.92
CA TYR A 236 -26.17 -11.97 -13.05
C TYR A 236 -27.43 -12.84 -12.96
N LEU A 237 -27.70 -13.47 -11.81
CA LEU A 237 -28.93 -14.26 -11.63
C LEU A 237 -30.22 -13.43 -11.73
N MET A 238 -30.18 -12.16 -11.34
CA MET A 238 -31.36 -11.28 -11.39
C MET A 238 -31.69 -10.79 -12.79
N TYR A 239 -30.70 -10.68 -13.68
CA TYR A 239 -30.86 -10.00 -14.98
C TYR A 239 -30.54 -10.86 -16.21
N ALA A 240 -29.94 -12.04 -16.06
CA ALA A 240 -29.87 -13.02 -17.14
C ALA A 240 -31.26 -13.58 -17.44
N SER A 241 -31.56 -13.80 -18.72
CA SER A 241 -32.84 -14.34 -19.17
C SER A 241 -33.00 -15.83 -18.87
N VAL A 242 -31.87 -16.54 -18.74
CA VAL A 242 -31.81 -17.96 -18.40
C VAL A 242 -31.23 -18.12 -16.99
N TRP A 243 -31.98 -18.84 -16.14
CA TRP A 243 -31.52 -19.14 -14.78
C TRP A 243 -30.31 -20.06 -14.77
N ASP A 244 -29.27 -19.68 -14.01
CA ASP A 244 -28.03 -20.44 -13.91
C ASP A 244 -27.93 -21.18 -12.57
N ASN A 245 -28.05 -22.51 -12.61
CA ASN A 245 -28.00 -23.34 -11.41
C ASN A 245 -26.59 -23.40 -10.79
N GLU A 246 -25.52 -23.18 -11.55
CA GLU A 246 -24.18 -23.14 -10.99
C GLU A 246 -23.96 -21.87 -10.19
N ALA A 247 -24.43 -20.73 -10.70
CA ALA A 247 -24.36 -19.46 -9.99
C ALA A 247 -25.19 -19.44 -8.71
N GLU A 248 -26.39 -20.04 -8.74
CA GLU A 248 -27.16 -20.29 -7.51
C GLU A 248 -26.39 -21.20 -6.55
N GLY A 249 -25.80 -22.30 -7.05
CA GLY A 249 -25.03 -23.24 -6.24
C GLY A 249 -23.84 -22.59 -5.54
N PHE A 250 -23.14 -21.68 -6.24
CA PHE A 250 -22.08 -20.87 -5.66
C PHE A 250 -22.60 -19.98 -4.53
N LEU A 251 -23.65 -19.18 -4.76
CA LEU A 251 -24.17 -18.28 -3.72
C LEU A 251 -24.70 -19.05 -2.49
N ARG A 252 -25.38 -20.19 -2.70
CA ARG A 252 -25.79 -21.08 -1.61
C ARG A 252 -24.61 -21.57 -0.79
N HIS A 253 -23.51 -21.94 -1.46
CA HIS A 253 -22.29 -22.33 -0.78
C HIS A 253 -21.70 -21.16 0.02
N VAL A 254 -21.58 -19.96 -0.57
CA VAL A 254 -21.04 -18.79 0.13
C VAL A 254 -21.86 -18.43 1.36
N VAL A 255 -23.19 -18.45 1.27
CA VAL A 255 -24.07 -18.16 2.43
C VAL A 255 -23.92 -19.22 3.52
N ALA A 256 -23.83 -20.50 3.16
CA ALA A 256 -23.74 -21.59 4.12
C ALA A 256 -22.35 -21.72 4.78
N ALA A 257 -21.29 -21.64 3.97
CA ALA A 257 -19.91 -22.00 4.36
C ALA A 257 -18.96 -20.80 4.46
N GLY A 258 -19.34 -19.62 3.96
CA GLY A 258 -18.57 -18.39 4.15
C GLY A 258 -18.57 -17.92 5.60
N SER A 259 -17.93 -16.77 5.85
CA SER A 259 -17.71 -16.25 7.21
C SER A 259 -18.98 -15.95 8.01
N GLY A 260 -20.14 -15.80 7.36
CA GLY A 260 -21.46 -15.67 8.03
C GLY A 260 -21.99 -16.99 8.58
N ARG A 261 -21.43 -18.13 8.16
CA ARG A 261 -21.74 -19.49 8.66
C ARG A 261 -23.24 -19.79 8.67
N GLY A 262 -23.93 -19.44 7.58
CA GLY A 262 -25.37 -19.65 7.43
C GLY A 262 -26.26 -18.57 8.05
N ASP A 263 -25.71 -17.53 8.68
CA ASP A 263 -26.50 -16.43 9.26
C ASP A 263 -26.92 -15.34 8.25
N GLY A 264 -26.63 -15.58 6.97
CA GLY A 264 -26.94 -14.69 5.85
C GLY A 264 -25.83 -13.69 5.51
N GLY A 265 -24.84 -13.48 6.37
CA GLY A 265 -23.70 -12.62 6.04
C GLY A 265 -22.81 -13.27 4.97
N VAL A 266 -22.43 -12.52 3.94
CA VAL A 266 -21.51 -13.00 2.90
C VAL A 266 -20.28 -12.09 2.78
N PRO A 267 -19.08 -12.64 2.47
CA PRO A 267 -17.89 -11.83 2.19
C PRO A 267 -18.00 -11.09 0.85
N GLY A 268 -17.10 -10.13 0.63
CA GLY A 268 -17.02 -9.40 -0.63
C GLY A 268 -16.41 -10.15 -1.80
N THR A 269 -15.51 -11.06 -1.46
CA THR A 269 -14.78 -11.91 -2.40
C THR A 269 -14.80 -13.34 -1.87
N PHE A 270 -15.15 -14.30 -2.72
CA PHE A 270 -15.10 -15.72 -2.39
C PHE A 270 -14.84 -16.56 -3.67
N PRO A 271 -13.86 -17.48 -3.66
CA PRO A 271 -12.89 -17.76 -2.60
C PRO A 271 -11.76 -16.72 -2.54
N THR A 272 -10.84 -16.87 -1.57
CA THR A 272 -9.58 -16.11 -1.43
C THR A 272 -8.41 -17.02 -1.07
N SER A 273 -8.46 -18.28 -1.51
CA SER A 273 -7.60 -19.34 -1.02
C SER A 273 -6.13 -19.18 -1.38
N TYR A 274 -5.80 -18.78 -2.62
CA TYR A 274 -4.41 -18.56 -3.03
C TYR A 274 -3.77 -17.39 -2.27
N PHE A 275 -4.54 -16.32 -2.08
CA PHE A 275 -4.14 -15.20 -1.22
C PHE A 275 -3.85 -15.66 0.21
N GLU A 276 -4.81 -16.35 0.85
CA GLU A 276 -4.65 -16.81 2.24
C GLU A 276 -3.52 -17.82 2.42
N TYR A 277 -3.37 -18.76 1.48
CA TYR A 277 -2.26 -19.72 1.48
C TYR A 277 -0.92 -19.02 1.39
N SER A 278 -0.74 -18.16 0.39
CA SER A 278 0.55 -17.54 0.12
C SER A 278 0.93 -16.52 1.21
N TRP A 279 0.01 -15.67 1.66
CA TRP A 279 0.28 -14.70 2.72
C TRP A 279 0.63 -15.38 4.04
N SER A 280 -0.19 -16.32 4.53
CA SER A 280 0.06 -16.94 5.82
C SER A 280 1.38 -17.72 5.84
N VAL A 281 1.69 -18.46 4.77
CA VAL A 281 2.94 -19.24 4.67
C VAL A 281 4.16 -18.33 4.59
N VAL A 282 4.15 -17.35 3.69
CA VAL A 282 5.27 -16.41 3.50
C VAL A 282 5.54 -15.64 4.78
N THR A 283 4.51 -15.06 5.39
CA THR A 283 4.62 -14.27 6.61
C THR A 283 5.22 -15.07 7.75
N LEU A 284 4.81 -16.33 7.97
CA LEU A 284 5.34 -17.16 9.05
C LEU A 284 6.79 -17.60 8.77
N LEU A 285 7.07 -18.14 7.58
CA LEU A 285 8.38 -18.69 7.25
C LEU A 285 9.48 -17.61 7.16
N GLN A 286 9.17 -16.41 6.66
CA GLN A 286 10.13 -15.31 6.62
C GLN A 286 10.50 -14.77 8.01
N ASN A 287 9.62 -15.00 9.00
CA ASN A 287 9.72 -14.41 10.34
C ASN A 287 10.11 -15.42 11.42
N GLY A 288 10.99 -16.35 11.04
CA GLY A 288 11.73 -17.20 11.98
C GLY A 288 11.04 -18.49 12.40
N PHE A 289 9.90 -18.85 11.80
CA PHE A 289 9.37 -20.20 11.91
C PHE A 289 10.03 -21.12 10.87
N SER A 290 10.43 -22.31 11.28
CA SER A 290 10.91 -23.34 10.36
C SER A 290 9.76 -24.16 9.75
N VAL A 291 10.03 -24.86 8.65
CA VAL A 291 9.11 -25.85 8.08
C VAL A 291 8.72 -26.93 9.11
N GLN A 292 9.62 -27.27 10.04
CA GLN A 292 9.35 -28.23 11.10
C GLN A 292 8.41 -27.67 12.17
N ASP A 293 8.54 -26.38 12.52
CA ASP A 293 7.63 -25.71 13.46
C ASP A 293 6.20 -25.70 12.93
N LEU A 294 6.05 -25.40 11.63
CA LEU A 294 4.74 -25.24 10.99
C LEU A 294 4.08 -26.56 10.56
N GLY A 295 4.84 -27.65 10.47
CA GLY A 295 4.36 -28.95 10.03
C GLY A 295 4.57 -29.19 8.54
N SER A 296 5.58 -29.99 8.20
CA SER A 296 5.97 -30.28 6.81
C SER A 296 4.86 -30.92 5.98
N LYS A 297 3.99 -31.73 6.60
CA LYS A 297 2.89 -32.40 5.90
C LYS A 297 1.82 -31.40 5.51
N GLU A 298 1.41 -30.56 6.45
CA GLU A 298 0.39 -29.53 6.28
C GLU A 298 0.84 -28.48 5.26
N LEU A 299 2.10 -28.02 5.35
CA LEU A 299 2.71 -27.16 4.34
C LEU A 299 2.77 -27.85 2.97
N GLY A 300 3.06 -29.15 2.92
CA GLY A 300 3.04 -29.92 1.68
C GLY A 300 1.68 -29.86 0.96
N VAL A 301 0.57 -29.96 1.71
CA VAL A 301 -0.79 -29.82 1.16
C VAL A 301 -1.01 -28.42 0.58
N ILE A 302 -0.58 -27.38 1.28
CA ILE A 302 -0.71 -25.99 0.80
C ILE A 302 0.12 -25.79 -0.47
N ALA A 303 1.36 -26.28 -0.49
CA ALA A 303 2.23 -26.22 -1.66
C ALA A 303 1.62 -26.94 -2.88
N ASP A 304 1.04 -28.13 -2.68
CA ASP A 304 0.36 -28.88 -3.75
C ASP A 304 -0.80 -28.07 -4.37
N HIS A 305 -1.57 -27.35 -3.54
CA HIS A 305 -2.67 -26.50 -4.03
C HIS A 305 -2.17 -25.30 -4.83
N LEU A 306 -1.11 -24.62 -4.36
CA LEU A 306 -0.51 -23.50 -5.09
C LEU A 306 0.09 -23.95 -6.42
N GLU A 307 0.88 -25.04 -6.44
CA GLU A 307 1.46 -25.58 -7.68
C GLU A 307 0.39 -26.00 -8.69
N ALA A 308 -0.70 -26.62 -8.21
CA ALA A 308 -1.83 -26.95 -9.06
C ALA A 308 -2.46 -25.70 -9.70
N GLY A 309 -2.63 -24.63 -8.94
CA GLY A 309 -3.10 -23.33 -9.43
C GLY A 309 -2.18 -22.75 -10.51
N PHE A 310 -0.88 -22.63 -10.22
CA PHE A 310 0.12 -22.17 -11.19
C PHE A 310 0.10 -22.99 -12.48
N LYS A 311 0.00 -24.32 -12.36
CA LYS A 311 -0.07 -25.21 -13.52
C LYS A 311 -1.34 -25.00 -14.34
N GLN A 312 -2.49 -24.88 -13.67
CA GLN A 312 -3.80 -24.72 -14.32
C GLN A 312 -3.94 -23.38 -15.04
N GLU A 313 -3.35 -22.33 -14.49
CA GLU A 313 -3.44 -20.95 -15.00
C GLU A 313 -2.23 -20.53 -15.84
N GLY A 314 -1.39 -21.49 -16.23
CA GLY A 314 -0.34 -21.27 -17.22
C GLY A 314 0.87 -20.51 -16.70
N GLY A 315 1.18 -20.61 -15.40
CA GLY A 315 2.37 -20.05 -14.76
C GLY A 315 2.13 -18.77 -13.95
N ILE A 316 0.87 -18.34 -13.80
CA ILE A 316 0.45 -17.21 -12.96
C ILE A 316 -0.78 -17.60 -12.16
N ILE A 317 -1.03 -16.93 -11.04
CA ILE A 317 -2.24 -17.10 -10.22
C ILE A 317 -2.76 -15.73 -9.78
N GLY A 318 -3.89 -15.70 -9.08
CA GLY A 318 -4.41 -14.49 -8.42
C GLY A 318 -4.88 -14.79 -7.02
N PHE A 319 -5.60 -13.87 -6.40
CA PHE A 319 -6.22 -14.11 -5.08
C PHE A 319 -7.17 -15.33 -5.06
N ALA A 320 -7.73 -15.68 -6.24
CA ALA A 320 -8.62 -16.81 -6.48
C ALA A 320 -8.40 -17.41 -7.88
N PRO A 321 -8.90 -18.63 -8.15
CA PRO A 321 -8.83 -19.24 -9.47
C PRO A 321 -9.43 -18.35 -10.58
N ARG A 322 -8.71 -18.23 -11.71
CA ARG A 322 -9.03 -17.39 -12.88
C ARG A 322 -9.12 -15.88 -12.61
N ALA A 323 -8.50 -15.40 -11.53
CA ALA A 323 -8.38 -13.98 -11.24
C ALA A 323 -6.92 -13.50 -11.22
N PRO A 324 -6.07 -13.86 -12.20
CA PRO A 324 -4.62 -13.71 -12.08
C PRO A 324 -4.17 -12.26 -11.98
N ASP A 325 -3.20 -12.03 -11.09
CA ASP A 325 -2.58 -10.74 -10.84
C ASP A 325 -1.12 -10.88 -10.41
N ALA A 326 -0.35 -9.80 -10.52
CA ALA A 326 1.07 -9.81 -10.20
C ALA A 326 1.37 -9.96 -8.71
N ASP A 327 0.46 -9.53 -7.83
CA ASP A 327 0.66 -9.47 -6.39
C ASP A 327 0.63 -10.88 -5.78
N ASP A 328 -0.47 -11.59 -6.03
CA ASP A 328 -0.69 -12.96 -5.61
C ASP A 328 0.23 -13.94 -6.36
N THR A 329 0.54 -13.67 -7.64
CA THR A 329 1.56 -14.45 -8.36
C THR A 329 2.92 -14.34 -7.64
N ALA A 330 3.39 -13.13 -7.33
CA ALA A 330 4.67 -12.95 -6.66
C ALA A 330 4.72 -13.61 -5.28
N LYS A 331 3.67 -13.42 -4.46
CA LYS A 331 3.57 -14.07 -3.14
C LYS A 331 3.44 -15.60 -3.24
N GLY A 332 2.73 -16.12 -4.23
CA GLY A 332 2.67 -17.55 -4.52
C GLY A 332 4.03 -18.16 -4.86
N LEU A 333 4.83 -17.47 -5.68
CA LEU A 333 6.20 -17.88 -6.00
C LEU A 333 7.07 -17.90 -4.75
N MET A 334 6.99 -16.86 -3.90
CA MET A 334 7.71 -16.79 -2.63
C MET A 334 7.31 -17.91 -1.67
N ALA A 335 6.01 -18.22 -1.57
CA ALA A 335 5.50 -19.28 -0.70
C ALA A 335 6.08 -20.64 -1.09
N LEU A 336 6.07 -20.96 -2.39
CA LEU A 336 6.62 -22.20 -2.93
C LEU A 336 8.13 -22.28 -2.68
N ASP A 337 8.86 -21.20 -2.97
CA ASP A 337 10.32 -21.14 -2.76
C ASP A 337 10.70 -21.42 -1.30
N LEU A 338 10.01 -20.77 -0.35
CA LEU A 338 10.21 -20.99 1.09
C LEU A 338 9.87 -22.42 1.56
N MET A 339 9.03 -23.14 0.81
CA MET A 339 8.73 -24.56 1.03
C MET A 339 9.64 -25.51 0.22
N GLY A 340 10.65 -24.97 -0.48
CA GLY A 340 11.61 -25.73 -1.26
C GLY A 340 11.10 -26.17 -2.64
N ARG A 341 10.06 -25.52 -3.17
CA ARG A 341 9.49 -25.78 -4.50
C ARG A 341 9.66 -24.57 -5.40
N HIS A 342 10.26 -24.75 -6.57
CA HIS A 342 10.65 -23.61 -7.41
C HIS A 342 9.81 -23.53 -8.69
N ILE A 343 9.23 -22.35 -8.95
CA ILE A 343 8.56 -21.99 -10.21
C ILE A 343 9.23 -20.73 -10.77
N SER A 344 9.45 -20.69 -12.09
CA SER A 344 10.04 -19.51 -12.75
C SER A 344 9.08 -18.31 -12.75
N PRO A 345 9.56 -17.08 -12.48
CA PRO A 345 8.79 -15.84 -12.59
C PRO A 345 8.58 -15.37 -14.05
N ASP A 346 9.11 -16.07 -15.06
CA ASP A 346 9.07 -15.62 -16.46
C ASP A 346 7.67 -15.31 -16.97
N GLN A 347 6.67 -16.10 -16.58
CA GLN A 347 5.30 -15.86 -17.00
C GLN A 347 4.71 -14.61 -16.32
N MET A 348 5.02 -14.39 -15.04
CA MET A 348 4.64 -13.16 -14.33
C MET A 348 5.22 -11.93 -15.05
N ILE A 349 6.51 -11.99 -15.41
CA ILE A 349 7.19 -10.94 -16.17
C ILE A 349 6.51 -10.72 -17.50
N LYS A 350 6.29 -11.78 -18.28
CA LYS A 350 5.66 -11.70 -19.60
C LYS A 350 4.27 -11.04 -19.57
N VAL A 351 3.48 -11.29 -18.54
CA VAL A 351 2.08 -10.85 -18.46
C VAL A 351 1.93 -9.48 -17.82
N PHE A 352 2.72 -9.18 -16.78
CA PHE A 352 2.50 -8.02 -15.92
C PHE A 352 3.60 -6.96 -15.99
N GLU A 353 4.73 -7.22 -16.65
CA GLU A 353 5.79 -6.22 -16.82
C GLU A 353 5.29 -5.06 -17.69
N GLY A 354 5.14 -3.89 -17.07
CA GLY A 354 4.87 -2.64 -17.75
C GLY A 354 6.13 -1.88 -18.12
N ARG A 355 5.93 -0.67 -18.63
CA ARG A 355 7.03 0.21 -19.08
C ARG A 355 7.99 0.55 -17.95
N ASN A 356 7.46 0.99 -16.82
CA ASN A 356 8.24 1.53 -15.68
C ASN A 356 8.02 0.77 -14.37
N HIS A 357 7.05 -0.13 -14.31
CA HIS A 357 6.64 -0.88 -13.13
C HIS A 357 5.88 -2.13 -13.58
N PHE A 358 5.58 -3.03 -12.64
CA PHE A 358 4.67 -4.15 -12.87
C PHE A 358 3.25 -3.73 -12.54
N THR A 359 2.32 -4.00 -13.46
CA THR A 359 0.90 -3.74 -13.24
C THR A 359 0.28 -4.87 -12.42
N THR A 360 -0.52 -4.57 -11.41
CA THR A 360 -1.25 -5.61 -10.64
C THR A 360 -2.16 -6.41 -11.56
N PHE A 361 -3.02 -5.70 -12.28
CA PHE A 361 -3.82 -6.22 -13.38
C PHE A 361 -3.40 -5.49 -14.67
N GLY A 362 -3.35 -6.20 -15.81
CA GLY A 362 -2.77 -5.69 -17.06
C GLY A 362 -3.37 -4.39 -17.63
N SER A 363 -4.52 -3.92 -17.12
CA SER A 363 -5.17 -2.66 -17.50
C SER A 363 -5.63 -1.83 -16.30
N GLU A 364 -4.68 -1.47 -15.42
CA GLU A 364 -4.94 -0.62 -14.25
C GLU A 364 -4.61 0.87 -14.48
N ARG A 365 -5.34 1.77 -13.80
CA ARG A 365 -5.08 3.23 -13.82
C ARG A 365 -3.95 3.60 -12.87
N ASP A 366 -4.09 3.17 -11.62
CA ASP A 366 -3.19 3.52 -10.53
C ASP A 366 -2.31 2.29 -10.21
N PRO A 367 -0.97 2.43 -10.26
CA PRO A 367 -0.06 1.34 -9.96
C PRO A 367 -0.07 1.00 -8.47
N SER A 368 0.15 -0.27 -8.11
CA SER A 368 0.32 -0.68 -6.72
C SER A 368 1.78 -0.65 -6.30
N LEU A 369 2.05 0.00 -5.17
CA LEU A 369 3.33 -0.08 -4.48
C LEU A 369 3.58 -1.49 -3.94
N THR A 370 2.60 -2.07 -3.26
CA THR A 370 2.77 -3.36 -2.58
C THR A 370 2.97 -4.49 -3.56
N SER A 371 2.28 -4.48 -4.70
CA SER A 371 2.51 -5.46 -5.77
C SER A 371 3.92 -5.38 -6.34
N ASN A 372 4.47 -4.16 -6.49
CA ASN A 372 5.85 -4.01 -6.94
C ASN A 372 6.87 -4.43 -5.88
N CYS A 373 6.58 -4.24 -4.58
CA CYS A 373 7.40 -4.78 -3.48
C CYS A 373 7.43 -6.32 -3.50
N HIS A 374 6.28 -6.97 -3.67
CA HIS A 374 6.24 -8.44 -3.76
C HIS A 374 6.96 -8.96 -5.01
N VAL A 375 6.78 -8.31 -6.17
CA VAL A 375 7.54 -8.66 -7.38
C VAL A 375 9.05 -8.53 -7.12
N LEU A 376 9.51 -7.44 -6.50
CA LEU A 376 10.92 -7.27 -6.17
C LEU A 376 11.44 -8.40 -5.29
N LEU A 377 10.72 -8.73 -4.21
CA LEU A 377 11.07 -9.81 -3.29
C LEU A 377 11.09 -11.17 -3.99
N ALA A 378 10.13 -11.46 -4.86
CA ALA A 378 10.07 -12.70 -5.63
C ALA A 378 11.25 -12.85 -6.61
N LEU A 379 11.68 -11.75 -7.24
CA LEU A 379 12.81 -11.73 -8.17
C LEU A 379 14.17 -11.87 -7.45
N LEU A 380 14.31 -11.23 -6.28
CA LEU A 380 15.53 -11.32 -5.47
C LEU A 380 15.76 -12.73 -4.90
N ARG A 381 14.68 -13.51 -4.72
CA ARG A 381 14.73 -14.90 -4.24
C ARG A 381 15.08 -15.93 -5.30
N GLN A 382 15.20 -15.53 -6.57
CA GLN A 382 15.47 -16.49 -7.65
C GLN A 382 16.87 -17.10 -7.52
N PRO A 383 17.05 -18.40 -7.83
CA PRO A 383 18.36 -19.06 -7.79
C PRO A 383 19.43 -18.38 -8.65
N ILE A 384 19.01 -17.76 -9.75
CA ILE A 384 19.88 -17.02 -10.68
C ILE A 384 19.36 -15.58 -10.82
N VAL A 385 19.56 -14.77 -9.78
CA VAL A 385 19.12 -13.36 -9.71
C VAL A 385 19.62 -12.51 -10.89
N SER A 386 20.80 -12.82 -11.44
CA SER A 386 21.39 -12.09 -12.57
C SER A 386 20.57 -12.09 -13.85
N GLN A 387 19.68 -13.06 -14.03
CA GLN A 387 18.76 -13.10 -15.18
C GLN A 387 17.72 -11.98 -15.13
N TYR A 388 17.44 -11.44 -13.94
CA TYR A 388 16.34 -10.52 -13.69
C TYR A 388 16.80 -9.12 -13.28
N TYR A 389 18.08 -8.78 -13.44
CA TYR A 389 18.61 -7.45 -13.10
C TYR A 389 17.82 -6.30 -13.72
N PRO A 390 17.41 -6.33 -15.01
CA PRO A 390 16.59 -5.26 -15.58
C PRO A 390 15.25 -5.07 -14.86
N GLN A 391 14.58 -6.17 -14.50
CA GLN A 391 13.29 -6.16 -13.80
C GLN A 391 13.45 -5.70 -12.35
N ILE A 392 14.50 -6.16 -11.66
CA ILE A 392 14.86 -5.73 -10.30
C ILE A 392 15.13 -4.22 -10.28
N THR A 393 15.97 -3.73 -11.20
CA THR A 393 16.27 -2.30 -11.34
C THR A 393 15.00 -1.50 -11.62
N LYS A 394 14.12 -2.00 -12.51
CA LYS A 394 12.86 -1.32 -12.85
C LYS A 394 11.94 -1.19 -11.63
N THR A 395 11.64 -2.29 -10.96
CA THR A 395 10.70 -2.27 -9.82
C THR A 395 11.28 -1.49 -8.64
N ALA A 396 12.58 -1.62 -8.36
CA ALA A 396 13.24 -0.86 -7.30
C ALA A 396 13.21 0.66 -7.56
N ASN A 397 13.44 1.09 -8.81
CA ASN A 397 13.29 2.49 -9.19
C ASN A 397 11.85 2.98 -9.02
N PHE A 398 10.85 2.17 -9.39
CA PHE A 398 9.44 2.51 -9.18
C PHE A 398 9.12 2.70 -7.69
N ILE A 399 9.52 1.75 -6.83
CA ILE A 399 9.27 1.81 -5.38
C ILE A 399 9.96 3.05 -4.79
N CYS A 400 11.21 3.33 -5.17
CA CYS A 400 11.93 4.54 -4.75
C CYS A 400 11.21 5.82 -5.21
N GLU A 401 10.82 5.91 -6.47
CA GLU A 401 10.09 7.07 -7.01
C GLU A 401 8.76 7.29 -6.29
N TYR A 402 8.02 6.20 -6.02
CA TYR A 402 6.76 6.26 -5.30
C TYR A 402 6.95 6.81 -3.89
N TRP A 403 7.93 6.30 -3.13
CA TRP A 403 8.28 6.85 -1.81
C TRP A 403 8.70 8.33 -1.90
N TRP A 404 9.58 8.67 -2.83
CA TRP A 404 10.16 10.01 -2.93
C TRP A 404 9.14 11.10 -3.26
N LYS A 405 8.10 10.76 -4.03
CA LYS A 405 7.03 11.69 -4.41
C LYS A 405 5.88 11.73 -3.41
N THR A 406 5.76 10.72 -2.56
CA THR A 406 4.69 10.65 -1.55
C THR A 406 4.87 11.74 -0.50
N GLN A 407 3.84 12.55 -0.32
CA GLN A 407 3.72 13.49 0.79
C GLN A 407 2.92 12.84 1.92
N GLY A 408 3.39 12.95 3.16
CA GLY A 408 2.77 12.31 4.32
C GLY A 408 3.06 10.81 4.40
N HIS A 409 2.14 10.06 4.99
CA HIS A 409 2.23 8.60 5.07
C HIS A 409 1.98 7.94 3.73
N ILE A 410 2.77 6.91 3.43
CA ILE A 410 2.65 6.12 2.20
C ILE A 410 1.35 5.31 2.18
N ARG A 411 0.75 5.21 1.00
CA ARG A 411 -0.53 4.51 0.81
C ARG A 411 -0.43 3.58 -0.38
N ASP A 412 -1.20 2.50 -0.31
CA ASP A 412 -1.45 1.60 -1.41
C ASP A 412 -2.96 1.39 -1.55
N LYS A 413 -3.41 0.98 -2.74
CA LYS A 413 -4.83 0.79 -3.05
C LYS A 413 -5.45 -0.44 -2.42
N TRP A 414 -4.66 -1.42 -1.98
CA TRP A 414 -5.14 -2.69 -1.43
C TRP A 414 -5.29 -2.72 0.09
N HIS A 415 -4.83 -1.67 0.78
CA HIS A 415 -4.83 -1.64 2.24
C HIS A 415 -4.99 -0.23 2.82
N LEU A 416 -5.87 -0.07 3.82
CA LEU A 416 -6.20 1.22 4.47
C LEU A 416 -5.15 1.72 5.46
N SER A 417 -4.35 0.82 6.01
CA SER A 417 -3.21 1.22 6.87
C SER A 417 -1.99 1.50 6.02
N HIS A 418 -1.31 2.60 6.35
CA HIS A 418 0.00 2.94 5.81
C HIS A 418 1.13 2.04 6.35
N MET A 419 0.91 1.33 7.45
CA MET A 419 1.91 0.43 8.03
C MET A 419 2.16 -0.79 7.14
N TYR A 420 1.14 -1.29 6.44
CA TYR A 420 1.27 -2.42 5.52
C TYR A 420 2.24 -2.13 4.34
N PRO A 421 2.03 -1.08 3.52
CA PRO A 421 2.99 -0.74 2.47
C PRO A 421 4.36 -0.32 3.03
N THR A 422 4.42 0.27 4.23
CA THR A 422 5.69 0.62 4.89
C THR A 422 6.50 -0.63 5.21
N MET A 423 5.87 -1.65 5.82
CA MET A 423 6.50 -2.94 6.13
C MET A 423 7.07 -3.60 4.87
N LEU A 424 6.28 -3.71 3.80
CA LEU A 424 6.71 -4.33 2.56
C LEU A 424 7.85 -3.58 1.87
N MET A 425 7.86 -2.25 1.95
CA MET A 425 8.97 -1.44 1.44
C MET A 425 10.25 -1.70 2.24
N VAL A 426 10.16 -1.77 3.58
CA VAL A 426 11.28 -2.09 4.45
C VAL A 426 11.83 -3.49 4.17
N GLU A 427 10.97 -4.49 3.99
CA GLU A 427 11.37 -5.85 3.57
C GLU A 427 12.07 -5.83 2.21
N ALA A 428 11.45 -5.23 1.20
CA ALA A 428 11.98 -5.22 -0.15
C ALA A 428 13.33 -4.48 -0.25
N PHE A 429 13.50 -3.36 0.45
CA PHE A 429 14.75 -2.60 0.40
C PHE A 429 15.83 -3.14 1.33
N THR A 430 15.49 -3.76 2.44
CA THR A 430 16.48 -4.50 3.24
C THR A 430 17.10 -5.62 2.40
N GLU A 431 16.26 -6.41 1.71
CA GLU A 431 16.73 -7.48 0.82
C GLU A 431 17.53 -6.93 -0.38
N LEU A 432 17.00 -5.89 -1.06
CA LEU A 432 17.69 -5.28 -2.20
C LEU A 432 19.09 -4.76 -1.81
N LEU A 433 19.22 -4.08 -0.68
CA LEU A 433 20.51 -3.55 -0.21
C LEU A 433 21.48 -4.69 0.11
N HIS A 434 21.00 -5.78 0.72
CA HIS A 434 21.83 -6.97 0.94
C HIS A 434 22.41 -7.53 -0.36
N HIS A 435 21.61 -7.59 -1.43
CA HIS A 435 22.07 -8.02 -2.75
C HIS A 435 23.03 -7.03 -3.41
N LEU A 436 22.75 -5.73 -3.31
CA LEU A 436 23.59 -4.67 -3.90
C LEU A 436 24.99 -4.62 -3.28
N GLU A 437 25.10 -4.85 -1.98
CA GLU A 437 26.38 -4.84 -1.26
C GLU A 437 27.25 -6.07 -1.57
N ARG A 438 26.64 -7.16 -2.05
CA ARG A 438 27.33 -8.43 -2.37
C ARG A 438 27.58 -8.64 -3.86
N SER A 439 26.93 -7.88 -4.73
CA SER A 439 27.06 -8.02 -6.20
C SER A 439 27.41 -6.69 -6.86
N SER A 440 28.69 -6.52 -7.22
CA SER A 440 29.14 -5.38 -8.01
C SER A 440 28.43 -5.29 -9.36
N ALA A 441 28.12 -6.43 -9.99
CA ALA A 441 27.41 -6.47 -11.27
C ALA A 441 25.96 -5.97 -11.17
N LEU A 442 25.26 -6.29 -10.07
CA LEU A 442 23.93 -5.73 -9.82
C LEU A 442 24.05 -4.22 -9.59
N LEU A 443 25.01 -3.79 -8.78
CA LEU A 443 25.23 -2.38 -8.48
C LEU A 443 25.57 -1.55 -9.73
N GLU A 444 26.39 -2.10 -10.64
CA GLU A 444 26.68 -1.52 -11.95
C GLU A 444 25.41 -1.39 -12.82
N ASN A 445 24.52 -2.38 -12.77
CA ASN A 445 23.25 -2.35 -13.50
C ASN A 445 22.24 -1.34 -12.91
N THR A 446 22.08 -1.32 -11.59
CA THR A 446 21.11 -0.47 -10.89
C THR A 446 21.57 0.99 -10.77
N GLY A 447 22.89 1.20 -10.74
CA GLY A 447 23.53 2.49 -10.52
C GLY A 447 23.62 2.92 -9.05
N GLN A 448 24.66 3.70 -8.73
CA GLN A 448 24.91 4.25 -7.38
C GLN A 448 23.78 5.13 -6.86
N LYS A 449 23.10 5.85 -7.77
CA LYS A 449 21.96 6.70 -7.41
C LYS A 449 20.85 5.89 -6.74
N LEU A 450 20.52 4.70 -7.27
CA LEU A 450 19.46 3.88 -6.69
C LEU A 450 19.84 3.36 -5.30
N LEU A 451 21.11 2.96 -5.11
CA LEU A 451 21.63 2.51 -3.81
C LEU A 451 21.36 3.56 -2.71
N TRP A 452 21.77 4.80 -2.93
CA TRP A 452 21.58 5.88 -1.95
C TRP A 452 20.12 6.23 -1.73
N ARG A 453 19.31 6.24 -2.80
CA ARG A 453 17.87 6.47 -2.69
C ARG A 453 17.15 5.37 -1.90
N ALA A 454 17.52 4.11 -2.10
CA ALA A 454 16.99 2.98 -1.34
C ALA A 454 17.37 3.06 0.14
N ARG A 455 18.62 3.43 0.46
CA ARG A 455 19.06 3.70 1.85
C ARG A 455 18.24 4.79 2.52
N ILE A 456 17.99 5.91 1.83
CA ILE A 456 17.14 7.00 2.34
C ILE A 456 15.72 6.51 2.58
N CYS A 457 15.11 5.80 1.63
CA CYS A 457 13.77 5.24 1.77
C CYS A 457 13.66 4.32 2.99
N LEU A 458 14.58 3.35 3.10
CA LEU A 458 14.62 2.40 4.20
C LEU A 458 14.78 3.12 5.56
N PHE A 459 15.71 4.06 5.65
CA PHE A 459 15.95 4.81 6.87
C PHE A 459 14.73 5.66 7.27
N GLN A 460 14.14 6.40 6.32
CA GLN A 460 12.97 7.22 6.57
C GLN A 460 11.76 6.39 7.01
N ALA A 461 11.52 5.23 6.40
CA ALA A 461 10.42 4.36 6.81
C ALA A 461 10.59 3.87 8.25
N CYS A 462 11.77 3.37 8.60
CA CYS A 462 12.06 2.92 9.96
C CYS A 462 11.92 4.05 11.00
N ILE A 463 12.49 5.23 10.73
CA ILE A 463 12.37 6.39 11.62
C ILE A 463 10.92 6.85 11.77
N ARG A 464 10.16 6.92 10.67
CA ARG A 464 8.74 7.31 10.73
C ARG A 464 7.93 6.29 11.54
N THR A 465 8.15 4.99 11.34
CA THR A 465 7.52 3.95 12.16
C THR A 465 7.86 4.11 13.65
N LEU A 466 9.13 4.41 14.01
CA LEU A 466 9.50 4.70 15.40
C LEU A 466 8.76 5.92 15.97
N LEU A 467 8.65 7.00 15.19
CA LEU A 467 8.02 8.25 15.62
C LEU A 467 6.50 8.12 15.77
N ASP A 468 5.88 7.24 14.99
CA ASP A 468 4.43 7.02 14.95
C ASP A 468 3.91 6.01 15.98
N GLN A 469 4.77 5.42 16.82
CA GLN A 469 4.32 4.52 17.89
C GLN A 469 3.46 5.26 18.92
N ASP A 470 2.29 4.70 19.22
CA ASP A 470 1.36 5.24 20.20
C ASP A 470 1.91 5.11 21.64
N GLU A 471 1.32 5.85 22.59
CA GLU A 471 1.72 5.82 24.00
C GLU A 471 1.56 4.42 24.61
N ASP A 472 0.54 3.67 24.19
CA ASP A 472 0.27 2.30 24.62
C ASP A 472 1.19 1.25 23.94
N GLY A 473 2.09 1.70 23.06
CA GLY A 473 3.03 0.86 22.32
C GLY A 473 2.47 0.27 21.03
N SER A 474 1.19 0.45 20.73
CA SER A 474 0.60 0.00 19.46
C SER A 474 0.93 0.95 18.29
N TRP A 475 0.51 0.53 17.10
CA TRP A 475 0.39 1.42 15.94
C TRP A 475 -1.05 1.44 15.47
N GLU A 476 -1.59 2.65 15.34
CA GLU A 476 -2.96 2.91 14.92
C GLU A 476 -4.01 2.23 15.82
N GLY A 477 -3.62 1.84 17.05
CA GLY A 477 -4.51 1.17 17.99
C GLY A 477 -5.04 -0.19 17.55
N LEU A 478 -4.39 -0.91 16.64
CA LEU A 478 -4.93 -2.17 16.10
C LEU A 478 -3.87 -3.31 16.03
N PRO A 479 -4.25 -4.58 16.28
CA PRO A 479 -3.32 -5.71 16.32
C PRO A 479 -2.54 -5.95 15.01
N GLU A 480 -3.23 -5.97 13.87
CA GLU A 480 -2.63 -6.25 12.57
C GLU A 480 -1.64 -5.15 12.17
N GLN A 481 -2.00 -3.88 12.41
CA GLN A 481 -1.15 -2.71 12.13
C GLN A 481 0.07 -2.65 13.04
N THR A 482 -0.11 -3.01 14.32
CA THR A 482 1.00 -3.18 15.27
C THR A 482 1.94 -4.30 14.82
N SER A 483 1.39 -5.37 14.24
CA SER A 483 2.17 -6.48 13.70
C SER A 483 3.04 -6.03 12.52
N TYR A 484 2.47 -5.28 11.56
CA TYR A 484 3.23 -4.70 10.45
C TYR A 484 4.38 -3.81 10.92
N ALA A 485 4.14 -2.95 11.91
CA ALA A 485 5.15 -2.07 12.45
C ALA A 485 6.29 -2.84 13.14
N ILE A 486 5.97 -3.86 13.95
CA ILE A 486 6.97 -4.72 14.59
C ILE A 486 7.83 -5.41 13.52
N LEU A 487 7.20 -6.00 12.50
CA LEU A 487 7.90 -6.69 11.42
C LEU A 487 8.81 -5.73 10.64
N ALA A 488 8.34 -4.52 10.32
CA ALA A 488 9.15 -3.49 9.69
C ALA A 488 10.39 -3.13 10.54
N LEU A 489 10.21 -2.91 11.85
CA LEU A 489 11.33 -2.55 12.73
C LEU A 489 12.33 -3.71 12.91
N VAL A 490 11.85 -4.95 13.04
CA VAL A 490 12.73 -6.13 13.13
C VAL A 490 13.51 -6.35 11.82
N GLU A 491 12.85 -6.16 10.69
CA GLU A 491 13.51 -6.29 9.39
C GLU A 491 14.57 -5.20 9.20
N ALA A 492 14.27 -3.96 9.55
CA ALA A 492 15.22 -2.86 9.52
C ALA A 492 16.47 -3.15 10.37
N GLN A 493 16.34 -3.81 11.52
CA GLN A 493 17.48 -4.17 12.38
C GLN A 493 18.52 -5.10 11.72
N LYS A 494 18.17 -5.77 10.61
CA LYS A 494 19.13 -6.56 9.84
C LYS A 494 20.12 -5.69 9.06
N SER A 495 19.85 -4.39 8.94
CA SER A 495 20.71 -3.42 8.26
C SER A 495 21.59 -2.65 9.24
N ASN A 496 22.88 -2.51 8.91
CA ASN A 496 23.83 -1.70 9.67
C ASN A 496 23.47 -0.20 9.73
N LEU A 497 22.51 0.25 8.92
CA LEU A 497 22.03 1.64 8.93
C LEU A 497 21.45 2.06 10.29
N PHE A 498 21.08 1.11 11.15
CA PHE A 498 20.33 1.39 12.37
C PHE A 498 21.09 1.08 13.66
N ASN A 499 22.40 0.80 13.58
CA ASN A 499 23.22 0.46 14.76
C ASN A 499 23.12 1.52 15.87
N ASP A 500 23.18 2.80 15.51
CA ASP A 500 23.14 3.93 16.46
C ASP A 500 21.79 4.12 17.17
N ILE A 501 20.71 3.55 16.61
CA ILE A 501 19.35 3.65 17.16
C ILE A 501 18.76 2.29 17.55
N ASN A 502 19.59 1.25 17.60
CA ASN A 502 19.12 -0.11 17.84
C ASN A 502 18.40 -0.26 19.20
N VAL A 503 18.84 0.49 20.23
CA VAL A 503 18.16 0.51 21.53
C VAL A 503 16.72 1.01 21.41
N GLN A 504 16.48 2.03 20.59
CA GLN A 504 15.15 2.58 20.34
C GLN A 504 14.29 1.58 19.56
N LEU A 505 14.85 0.90 18.57
CA LEU A 505 14.17 -0.18 17.84
C LEU A 505 13.73 -1.30 18.78
N GLN A 506 14.66 -1.84 19.59
CA GLN A 506 14.35 -2.91 20.55
C GLN A 506 13.29 -2.49 21.57
N THR A 507 13.32 -1.23 22.02
CA THR A 507 12.34 -0.69 22.95
C THR A 507 10.96 -0.59 22.30
N ALA A 508 10.88 -0.07 21.07
CA ALA A 508 9.63 0.04 20.34
C ALA A 508 9.03 -1.33 20.01
N ILE A 509 9.86 -2.27 19.54
CA ILE A 509 9.47 -3.67 19.29
C ILE A 509 8.92 -4.33 20.56
N SER A 510 9.60 -4.16 21.70
CA SER A 510 9.15 -4.71 22.99
C SER A 510 7.79 -4.16 23.41
N ARG A 511 7.60 -2.84 23.31
CA ARG A 511 6.33 -2.16 23.63
C ARG A 511 5.20 -2.63 22.70
N GLY A 512 5.48 -2.75 21.41
CA GLY A 512 4.54 -3.29 20.41
C GLY A 512 4.11 -4.71 20.74
N ALA A 513 5.08 -5.60 20.97
CA ALA A 513 4.81 -7.00 21.31
C ALA A 513 4.04 -7.13 22.63
N GLN A 514 4.28 -6.25 23.62
CA GLN A 514 3.50 -6.19 24.84
C GLN A 514 2.05 -5.77 24.57
N SER A 515 1.85 -4.71 23.78
CA SER A 515 0.51 -4.24 23.39
C SER A 515 -0.27 -5.35 22.68
N LEU A 516 0.36 -6.01 21.71
CA LEU A 516 -0.22 -7.09 20.91
C LEU A 516 -0.71 -8.27 21.75
N LYS A 517 0.02 -8.66 22.81
CA LYS A 517 -0.38 -9.74 23.73
C LYS A 517 -1.63 -9.42 24.55
N THR A 518 -1.95 -8.14 24.72
CA THR A 518 -3.04 -7.69 25.60
C THR A 518 -4.29 -7.27 24.85
N ARG A 519 -4.17 -6.98 23.56
CA ARG A 519 -5.26 -6.41 22.76
C ARG A 519 -6.12 -7.51 22.14
N LYS A 520 -7.41 -7.23 22.03
CA LYS A 520 -8.40 -8.12 21.40
C LYS A 520 -8.88 -7.51 20.10
N VAL A 521 -9.37 -8.39 19.22
CA VAL A 521 -10.01 -8.04 17.96
C VAL A 521 -11.14 -7.02 18.19
N GLY A 522 -11.06 -5.88 17.51
CA GLY A 522 -11.95 -4.72 17.69
C GLY A 522 -12.57 -4.15 16.41
N ALA A 523 -13.32 -3.05 16.55
CA ALA A 523 -13.90 -2.33 15.43
C ALA A 523 -12.81 -1.61 14.61
N GLY A 524 -12.92 -1.62 13.28
CA GLY A 524 -11.96 -0.97 12.38
C GLY A 524 -10.76 -1.84 11.97
N GLU A 525 -10.78 -3.15 12.25
CA GLU A 525 -9.75 -4.09 11.80
C GLU A 525 -9.87 -4.50 10.33
N GLN A 526 -10.83 -3.95 9.61
CA GLN A 526 -10.94 -4.16 8.17
C GLN A 526 -9.88 -3.35 7.43
N GLY A 527 -8.64 -3.87 7.40
CA GLY A 527 -7.50 -3.23 6.76
C GLY A 527 -7.49 -3.39 5.23
N TRP A 528 -7.98 -4.50 4.71
CA TRP A 528 -7.95 -4.84 3.28
C TRP A 528 -9.08 -4.16 2.53
N THR A 529 -8.85 -3.82 1.26
CA THR A 529 -9.83 -3.10 0.42
C THR A 529 -10.21 -3.89 -0.82
N SER A 530 -11.53 -4.03 -1.02
CA SER A 530 -12.18 -4.42 -2.27
C SER A 530 -13.18 -3.32 -2.63
N LYS A 531 -14.44 -3.65 -2.93
CA LYS A 531 -15.56 -2.70 -3.01
C LYS A 531 -15.83 -2.06 -1.64
N ALA A 532 -15.60 -2.82 -0.57
CA ALA A 532 -15.67 -2.39 0.81
C ALA A 532 -14.38 -2.80 1.56
N ALA A 533 -14.26 -2.40 2.81
CA ALA A 533 -13.16 -2.83 3.66
C ALA A 533 -13.47 -4.18 4.31
N TYR A 534 -12.49 -5.10 4.33
CA TYR A 534 -12.61 -6.42 4.95
C TYR A 534 -11.36 -6.81 5.74
N ARG A 535 -11.49 -7.86 6.56
CA ARG A 535 -10.40 -8.52 7.30
C ARG A 535 -10.33 -9.97 6.85
N VAL A 536 -9.14 -10.57 6.85
CA VAL A 536 -8.96 -12.00 6.55
C VAL A 536 -8.36 -12.69 7.77
N GLU A 537 -9.12 -13.62 8.36
CA GLU A 537 -8.84 -14.16 9.70
C GLU A 537 -7.46 -14.83 9.79
N PHE A 538 -7.15 -15.72 8.85
CA PHE A 538 -5.87 -16.46 8.88
C PHE A 538 -4.66 -15.60 8.52
N VAL A 539 -4.84 -14.58 7.70
CA VAL A 539 -3.77 -13.64 7.34
C VAL A 539 -3.44 -12.75 8.54
N ALA A 540 -4.46 -12.19 9.20
CA ALA A 540 -4.27 -11.40 10.41
C ALA A 540 -3.58 -12.22 11.52
N GLU A 541 -4.06 -13.45 11.77
CA GLU A 541 -3.45 -14.35 12.75
C GLU A 541 -1.98 -14.69 12.42
N ALA A 542 -1.65 -14.89 11.14
CA ALA A 542 -0.27 -15.12 10.70
C ALA A 542 0.64 -13.93 11.00
N TYR A 543 0.18 -12.70 10.73
CA TYR A 543 0.94 -11.49 11.03
C TYR A 543 1.16 -11.31 12.53
N GLU A 544 0.12 -11.53 13.35
CA GLU A 544 0.22 -11.44 14.80
C GLU A 544 1.25 -12.44 15.36
N LEU A 545 1.20 -13.69 14.91
CA LEU A 545 2.14 -14.74 15.33
C LEU A 545 3.57 -14.46 14.84
N ALA A 546 3.73 -14.03 13.59
CA ALA A 546 5.03 -13.64 13.02
C ALA A 546 5.65 -12.48 13.78
N ALA A 547 4.89 -11.42 14.07
CA ALA A 547 5.37 -10.27 14.82
C ALA A 547 5.84 -10.65 16.23
N LEU A 548 5.07 -11.47 16.94
CA LEU A 548 5.46 -11.95 18.27
C LEU A 548 6.72 -12.83 18.24
N ASN A 549 6.86 -13.68 17.23
CA ASN A 549 8.04 -14.54 17.07
C ASN A 549 9.28 -13.73 16.71
N SER A 550 9.18 -12.85 15.70
CA SER A 550 10.24 -11.95 15.28
C SER A 550 10.70 -11.03 16.41
N ALA A 551 9.77 -10.47 17.20
CA ALA A 551 10.11 -9.67 18.36
C ALA A 551 10.89 -10.47 19.42
N ALA A 552 10.48 -11.72 19.69
CA ALA A 552 11.18 -12.58 20.65
C ALA A 552 12.61 -12.93 20.18
N LEU A 553 12.79 -13.22 18.90
CA LEU A 553 14.09 -13.51 18.30
C LEU A 553 15.01 -12.28 18.29
N ALA A 554 14.47 -11.11 17.91
CA ALA A 554 15.21 -9.86 17.86
C ALA A 554 15.73 -9.43 19.25
N LEU A 555 14.97 -9.70 20.32
CA LEU A 555 15.38 -9.41 21.70
C LEU A 555 16.39 -10.44 22.25
N GLY A 556 16.39 -11.66 21.71
CA GLY A 556 17.29 -12.74 22.13
C GLY A 556 18.68 -12.71 21.47
N ASN A 557 18.78 -12.14 20.26
CA ASN A 557 20.02 -12.09 19.50
C ASN A 557 20.83 -10.82 19.83
N LYS A 558 22.10 -10.99 20.21
CA LYS A 558 23.08 -9.88 20.18
C LYS A 558 23.34 -9.53 18.71
N ALA A 559 23.42 -8.22 18.41
CA ALA A 559 23.65 -7.71 17.05
C ALA A 559 24.78 -8.50 16.38
N THR A 560 24.52 -9.05 15.20
CA THR A 560 25.55 -9.75 14.42
C THR A 560 26.20 -8.75 13.48
N ASP A 561 27.53 -8.62 13.56
CA ASP A 561 28.40 -7.79 12.71
C ASP A 561 28.47 -8.30 11.25
N ALA A 562 27.32 -8.54 10.62
CA ALA A 562 27.25 -9.16 9.30
C ALA A 562 26.79 -8.17 8.23
N GLY A 563 27.48 -7.04 8.11
CA GLY A 563 27.41 -6.15 6.96
C GLY A 563 28.72 -5.40 6.81
N SER A 564 29.12 -5.08 5.58
CA SER A 564 30.25 -4.18 5.35
C SER A 564 30.01 -2.85 6.06
N ASP A 565 31.04 -2.28 6.70
CA ASP A 565 30.98 -0.90 7.19
C ASP A 565 30.57 0.01 6.04
N VAL A 566 29.38 0.60 6.15
CA VAL A 566 28.96 1.62 5.21
C VAL A 566 29.87 2.82 5.49
N ALA A 567 30.80 3.10 4.58
CA ALA A 567 31.66 4.27 4.68
C ALA A 567 30.78 5.52 4.64
N MET A 568 30.53 6.10 5.81
CA MET A 568 29.66 7.25 5.97
C MET A 568 30.42 8.54 5.67
N PRO A 569 29.79 9.51 4.97
CA PRO A 569 30.37 10.83 4.77
C PRO A 569 30.67 11.55 6.10
N LEU A 570 29.85 11.31 7.13
CA LEU A 570 30.02 11.86 8.48
C LEU A 570 30.03 10.75 9.52
N ALA A 571 31.19 10.52 10.15
CA ALA A 571 31.36 9.52 11.21
C ALA A 571 32.39 9.96 12.25
N GLY A 572 32.45 9.23 13.37
CA GLY A 572 33.51 9.38 14.37
C GLY A 572 33.47 10.70 15.17
N PRO A 573 34.63 11.26 15.57
CA PRO A 573 34.68 12.41 16.49
C PRO A 573 33.96 13.67 15.99
N LYS A 574 33.93 13.89 14.66
CA LYS A 574 33.24 15.02 14.03
C LYS A 574 31.72 14.92 14.28
N PHE A 575 31.16 13.72 14.12
CA PHE A 575 29.74 13.43 14.37
C PHE A 575 29.36 13.73 15.83
N GLU A 576 30.16 13.27 16.79
CA GLU A 576 29.92 13.52 18.23
C GLU A 576 30.02 15.00 18.59
N ALA A 577 30.96 15.74 17.98
CA ALA A 577 31.08 17.18 18.18
C ALA A 577 29.83 17.94 17.70
N TYR A 578 29.28 17.57 16.53
CA TYR A 578 28.03 18.16 16.03
C TYR A 578 26.88 17.92 17.00
N ILE A 579 26.71 16.69 17.50
CA ILE A 579 25.65 16.39 18.49
C ILE A 579 25.80 17.21 19.76
N GLY A 580 27.04 17.38 20.27
CA GLY A 580 27.33 18.24 21.42
C GLY A 580 26.91 19.69 21.17
N ILE A 581 27.31 20.28 20.05
CA ILE A 581 26.96 21.67 19.68
C ILE A 581 25.43 21.83 19.53
N LEU A 582 24.78 20.88 18.87
CA LEU A 582 23.34 20.90 18.66
C LEU A 582 22.60 20.87 20.00
N LYS A 583 23.09 20.10 20.98
CA LYS A 583 22.50 20.03 22.33
C LYS A 583 22.58 21.32 23.12
N GLU A 584 23.59 22.15 22.86
CA GLU A 584 23.71 23.49 23.46
C GLU A 584 22.86 24.55 22.73
N THR A 585 22.28 24.21 21.57
CA THR A 585 21.46 25.13 20.78
C THR A 585 20.00 25.06 21.25
N HIS A 586 19.44 26.19 21.68
CA HIS A 586 18.11 26.29 22.31
C HIS A 586 16.96 25.53 21.59
N PRO A 587 16.84 25.50 20.24
CA PRO A 587 15.78 24.74 19.56
C PRO A 587 15.87 23.22 19.73
N PHE A 588 17.03 22.69 20.13
CA PHE A 588 17.34 21.25 20.13
C PHE A 588 17.74 20.70 21.51
N SER A 589 17.91 21.56 22.52
CA SER A 589 18.37 21.16 23.86
C SER A 589 17.47 20.09 24.50
N GLU A 590 16.15 20.26 24.36
CA GLU A 590 15.11 19.37 24.90
C GLU A 590 14.89 18.10 24.06
N LEU A 591 15.42 18.03 22.84
CA LEU A 591 15.19 16.86 21.98
C LEU A 591 16.01 15.66 22.46
N PRO A 592 15.43 14.44 22.57
CA PRO A 592 16.20 13.25 22.89
C PRO A 592 17.41 13.07 21.97
N ALA A 593 18.57 12.75 22.54
CA ALA A 593 19.83 12.67 21.79
C ALA A 593 19.76 11.72 20.58
N TRP A 594 19.00 10.62 20.70
CA TRP A 594 18.81 9.66 19.61
C TRP A 594 18.09 10.28 18.39
N LYS A 595 17.20 11.27 18.58
CA LYS A 595 16.51 11.94 17.46
C LYS A 595 17.45 12.85 16.69
N LEU A 596 18.38 13.51 17.39
CA LEU A 596 19.44 14.30 16.77
C LEU A 596 20.38 13.40 15.97
N ARG A 597 20.83 12.30 16.57
CA ARG A 597 21.68 11.29 15.90
C ARG A 597 21.00 10.72 14.66
N ALA A 598 19.75 10.29 14.78
CA ALA A 598 18.98 9.76 13.66
C ALA A 598 18.84 10.77 12.51
N SER A 599 18.53 12.03 12.83
CA SER A 599 18.35 13.08 11.82
C SER A 599 19.67 13.47 11.14
N LEU A 600 20.78 13.49 11.89
CA LEU A 600 22.12 13.72 11.35
C LEU A 600 22.59 12.56 10.48
N PHE A 601 22.23 11.34 10.86
CA PHE A 601 22.50 10.16 10.05
C PHE A 601 21.71 10.20 8.74
N GLU A 602 20.39 10.42 8.81
CA GLU A 602 19.55 10.57 7.61
C GLU A 602 20.09 11.65 6.67
N SER A 603 20.49 12.82 7.21
CA SER A 603 21.02 13.89 6.39
C SER A 603 22.31 13.51 5.66
N SER A 604 23.17 12.70 6.28
CA SER A 604 24.39 12.20 5.65
C SER A 604 24.12 11.29 4.44
N LEU A 605 22.98 10.60 4.40
CA LEU A 605 22.59 9.74 3.27
C LEU A 605 22.28 10.53 2.00
N PHE A 606 21.95 11.83 2.12
CA PHE A 606 21.71 12.71 0.98
C PHE A 606 23.01 13.24 0.35
N VAL A 607 24.11 13.31 1.11
CA VAL A 607 25.37 13.94 0.68
C VAL A 607 25.92 13.36 -0.64
N PRO A 608 25.97 12.02 -0.85
CA PRO A 608 26.43 11.46 -2.13
C PRO A 608 25.57 11.88 -3.33
N LEU A 609 24.25 12.02 -3.12
CA LEU A 609 23.32 12.47 -4.17
C LEU A 609 23.46 13.97 -4.45
N LEU A 610 23.84 14.77 -3.45
CA LEU A 610 24.08 16.21 -3.61
C LEU A 610 25.41 16.46 -4.36
N HIS A 611 26.47 15.72 -4.05
CA HIS A 611 27.76 15.81 -4.76
C HIS A 611 27.65 15.46 -6.25
N ASP A 612 26.80 14.50 -6.62
CA ASP A 612 26.61 14.08 -8.01
C ASP A 612 25.94 15.18 -8.88
N GLN A 613 25.24 16.14 -8.27
CA GLN A 613 24.55 17.21 -9.00
C GLN A 613 25.44 18.41 -9.33
N ASN A 614 26.54 18.64 -8.61
CA ASN A 614 27.47 19.73 -8.91
C ASN A 614 28.90 19.37 -8.49
N GLU A 615 29.81 19.33 -9.47
CA GLU A 615 31.24 19.12 -9.24
C GLU A 615 31.83 20.16 -8.25
N GLU A 616 31.29 21.38 -8.20
CA GLU A 616 31.75 22.43 -7.27
C GLU A 616 31.39 22.14 -5.81
N PHE A 617 30.39 21.29 -5.53
CA PHE A 617 30.15 20.78 -4.17
C PHE A 617 31.26 19.83 -3.71
N LYS A 618 32.08 19.29 -4.63
CA LYS A 618 33.24 18.45 -4.26
C LYS A 618 34.40 19.28 -3.70
N THR A 619 34.39 20.60 -3.91
CA THR A 619 35.47 21.52 -3.52
C THR A 619 35.06 22.56 -2.47
N SER A 620 33.76 22.68 -2.14
CA SER A 620 33.25 23.61 -1.13
C SER A 620 33.55 23.13 0.30
N ASP A 621 33.70 24.07 1.23
CA ASP A 621 33.99 23.83 2.65
C ASP A 621 32.97 22.81 3.23
N ASP A 622 33.44 21.63 3.67
CA ASP A 622 32.65 20.45 4.10
C ASP A 622 31.47 20.79 5.05
N LYS A 623 31.56 21.90 5.78
CA LYS A 623 30.62 22.31 6.83
C LYS A 623 29.21 22.62 6.32
N TYR A 624 29.06 23.17 5.10
CA TYR A 624 27.73 23.48 4.56
C TYR A 624 26.96 22.21 4.14
N LEU A 625 27.69 21.23 3.60
CA LEU A 625 27.13 19.93 3.20
C LEU A 625 26.73 19.08 4.41
N ASP A 626 27.34 19.30 5.57
CA ASP A 626 26.91 18.68 6.83
C ASP A 626 25.68 19.37 7.43
N MET A 627 25.66 20.72 7.42
CA MET A 627 24.66 21.50 8.16
C MET A 627 23.33 21.68 7.43
N ILE A 628 23.34 21.99 6.13
CA ILE A 628 22.12 22.31 5.39
C ILE A 628 21.18 21.09 5.29
N PRO A 629 21.65 19.90 4.87
CA PRO A 629 20.82 18.69 4.90
C PRO A 629 20.29 18.38 6.30
N PHE A 630 21.12 18.54 7.33
CA PHE A 630 20.70 18.31 8.71
C PHE A 630 19.53 19.23 9.10
N THR A 631 19.61 20.54 8.82
CA THR A 631 18.55 21.50 9.16
C THR A 631 17.20 21.11 8.55
N TRP A 632 17.17 20.73 7.28
CA TRP A 632 15.93 20.30 6.63
C TRP A 632 15.38 19.00 7.22
N VAL A 633 16.25 18.01 7.46
CA VAL A 633 15.86 16.72 8.03
C VAL A 633 15.35 16.86 9.47
N ILE A 634 16.07 17.55 10.35
CA ILE A 634 15.68 17.67 11.76
C ILE A 634 14.36 18.43 11.91
N CYS A 635 14.14 19.49 11.13
CA CYS A 635 12.87 20.21 11.13
C CYS A 635 11.73 19.30 10.65
N ASN A 636 11.94 18.54 9.58
CA ASN A 636 10.94 17.61 9.09
C ASN A 636 10.57 16.52 10.11
N ASN A 637 11.58 15.91 10.74
CA ASN A 637 11.41 14.82 11.70
C ASN A 637 10.79 15.30 13.03
N THR A 638 11.17 16.49 13.51
CA THR A 638 10.65 17.04 14.78
C THR A 638 9.22 17.56 14.64
N SER A 639 8.89 18.21 13.51
CA SER A 639 7.53 18.69 13.24
C SER A 639 6.57 17.61 12.76
N ARG A 640 7.07 16.40 12.45
CA ARG A 640 6.29 15.29 11.88
C ARG A 640 5.50 15.68 10.62
N PHE A 641 6.04 16.62 9.83
CA PHE A 641 5.37 17.09 8.61
C PHE A 641 5.37 16.03 7.51
N CYS A 642 6.30 15.07 7.57
CA CYS A 642 6.46 14.00 6.59
C CYS A 642 6.48 14.57 5.16
N LEU A 643 7.31 15.59 4.92
CA LEU A 643 7.59 16.10 3.58
C LEU A 643 8.03 14.96 2.66
N SER A 644 7.64 15.06 1.38
CA SER A 644 8.14 14.12 0.38
C SER A 644 9.67 14.22 0.29
N THR A 645 10.33 13.07 0.10
CA THR A 645 11.79 13.02 0.03
C THR A 645 12.32 13.88 -1.12
N ALA A 646 11.59 13.93 -2.23
CA ALA A 646 11.91 14.81 -3.35
C ALA A 646 11.89 16.29 -2.94
N ARG A 647 10.87 16.75 -2.21
CA ARG A 647 10.81 18.13 -1.71
C ARG A 647 11.93 18.43 -0.73
N LEU A 648 12.23 17.51 0.18
CA LEU A 648 13.36 17.67 1.09
C LEU A 648 14.67 17.83 0.32
N TYR A 649 14.91 16.98 -0.68
CA TYR A 649 16.09 17.04 -1.52
C TYR A 649 16.17 18.34 -2.33
N ASP A 650 15.06 18.78 -2.94
CA ASP A 650 15.01 20.04 -3.70
C ASP A 650 15.31 21.25 -2.80
N MET A 651 14.77 21.27 -1.58
CA MET A 651 15.06 22.34 -0.61
C MET A 651 16.53 22.34 -0.14
N MET A 652 17.14 21.16 0.04
CA MET A 652 18.57 21.04 0.33
C MET A 652 19.41 21.61 -0.81
N LEU A 653 19.09 21.23 -2.06
CA LEU A 653 19.82 21.68 -3.24
C LEU A 653 19.70 23.21 -3.41
N ALA A 654 18.49 23.75 -3.29
CA ALA A 654 18.25 25.20 -3.36
C ALA A 654 19.05 25.95 -2.29
N SER A 655 19.04 25.44 -1.06
CA SER A 655 19.76 26.06 0.07
C SER A 655 21.27 26.01 -0.12
N LEU A 656 21.82 24.90 -0.63
CA LEU A 656 23.25 24.75 -0.94
C LEU A 656 23.68 25.71 -2.05
N GLN A 657 22.87 25.84 -3.10
CA GLN A 657 23.14 26.79 -4.18
C GLN A 657 23.09 28.24 -3.69
N SER A 658 22.14 28.58 -2.80
CA SER A 658 22.10 29.91 -2.17
C SER A 658 23.36 30.18 -1.35
N ALA A 659 23.78 29.24 -0.50
CA ALA A 659 24.99 29.39 0.32
C ALA A 659 26.25 29.56 -0.54
N GLN A 660 26.34 28.82 -1.65
CA GLN A 660 27.43 28.99 -2.62
C GLN A 660 27.37 30.35 -3.32
N ALA A 661 26.19 30.80 -3.75
CA ALA A 661 26.03 32.10 -4.38
C ALA A 661 26.43 33.24 -3.43
N GLU A 662 26.11 33.13 -2.13
CA GLU A 662 26.56 34.07 -1.11
C GLU A 662 28.08 34.05 -0.93
N GLN A 663 28.69 32.86 -0.85
CA GLN A 663 30.15 32.72 -0.72
C GLN A 663 30.88 33.28 -1.95
N ILE A 664 30.40 32.96 -3.16
CA ILE A 664 30.94 33.46 -4.43
C ILE A 664 30.70 34.97 -4.58
N SER A 665 29.57 35.50 -4.11
CA SER A 665 29.34 36.95 -4.07
C SER A 665 30.31 37.63 -3.11
N HIS A 666 30.55 37.05 -1.94
CA HIS A 666 31.50 37.59 -0.97
C HIS A 666 32.97 37.52 -1.44
N ASP A 667 33.39 36.40 -2.02
CA ASP A 667 34.79 36.15 -2.41
C ASP A 667 35.11 36.66 -3.84
N GLY A 668 34.13 36.55 -4.74
CA GLY A 668 34.25 36.79 -6.18
C GLY A 668 33.80 38.17 -6.65
N ALA A 669 32.82 38.82 -6.01
CA ALA A 669 32.39 40.16 -6.44
C ALA A 669 33.52 41.19 -6.31
N ALA A 670 34.36 41.05 -5.28
CA ALA A 670 35.54 41.90 -5.09
C ALA A 670 36.65 41.68 -6.14
N THR A 671 36.71 40.50 -6.79
CA THR A 671 37.74 40.13 -7.76
C THR A 671 37.28 40.16 -9.22
N ALA A 672 35.98 40.01 -9.49
CA ALA A 672 35.40 39.94 -10.83
C ALA A 672 34.83 41.29 -11.31
N ALA A 673 34.37 42.16 -10.42
CA ALA A 673 33.80 43.46 -10.76
C ALA A 673 34.17 44.50 -9.67
N PRO A 674 35.24 45.28 -9.84
CA PRO A 674 35.72 46.24 -8.83
C PRO A 674 34.75 47.40 -8.54
N ASP A 675 33.67 47.54 -9.33
CA ASP A 675 32.64 48.58 -9.25
C ASP A 675 31.23 47.95 -9.27
N MET A 676 30.33 48.48 -8.42
CA MET A 676 28.91 48.12 -8.33
C MET A 676 28.15 48.23 -9.66
N CYS A 677 28.55 49.12 -10.56
CA CYS A 677 27.93 49.28 -11.88
C CYS A 677 28.23 48.09 -12.81
N GLU A 678 29.47 47.59 -12.79
CA GLU A 678 29.87 46.40 -13.56
C GLU A 678 29.21 45.14 -13.00
N LEU A 679 29.15 44.98 -11.68
CA LEU A 679 28.45 43.87 -11.04
C LEU A 679 26.97 43.85 -11.43
N ARG A 680 26.33 45.02 -11.50
CA ARG A 680 24.91 45.13 -11.90
C ARG A 680 24.70 44.76 -13.36
N GLN A 681 25.58 45.18 -14.26
CA GLN A 681 25.53 44.79 -15.67
C GLN A 681 25.74 43.28 -15.87
N LEU A 682 26.63 42.69 -15.07
CA LEU A 682 26.90 41.26 -15.07
C LEU A 682 25.67 40.47 -14.62
N MET A 683 25.07 40.86 -13.48
CA MET A 683 23.83 40.25 -12.99
C MET A 683 22.69 40.39 -14.00
N ASP A 684 22.48 41.59 -14.56
CA ASP A 684 21.44 41.82 -15.59
C ASP A 684 21.66 40.96 -16.84
N THR A 685 22.91 40.67 -17.19
CA THR A 685 23.28 39.80 -18.32
C THR A 685 22.94 38.35 -18.02
N VAL A 686 23.30 37.84 -16.84
CA VAL A 686 22.94 36.49 -16.39
C VAL A 686 21.42 36.30 -16.33
N PHE A 687 20.68 37.28 -15.78
CA PHE A 687 19.21 37.23 -15.74
C PHE A 687 18.57 37.24 -17.13
N LYS A 688 19.15 37.94 -18.12
CA LYS A 688 18.65 37.97 -19.50
C LYS A 688 19.00 36.73 -20.31
N GLN A 689 20.13 36.07 -20.00
CA GLN A 689 20.61 34.88 -20.72
C GLN A 689 20.04 33.57 -20.15
N THR A 690 19.53 33.59 -18.92
CA THR A 690 18.92 32.40 -18.29
C THR A 690 17.50 32.18 -18.83
N PRO A 691 17.19 31.05 -19.50
CA PRO A 691 15.89 30.85 -20.12
C PRO A 691 14.76 30.77 -19.08
N GLN A 692 13.72 31.59 -19.24
CA GLN A 692 12.44 31.37 -18.57
C GLN A 692 11.66 30.30 -19.34
N THR A 693 11.64 29.07 -18.83
CA THR A 693 10.83 28.00 -19.44
C THR A 693 9.36 28.16 -19.04
N GLU A 694 8.54 28.76 -19.91
CA GLU A 694 7.08 28.86 -19.74
C GLU A 694 6.32 27.53 -19.91
N LYS A 695 7.02 26.38 -19.99
CA LYS A 695 6.39 25.04 -20.01
C LYS A 695 7.21 24.02 -19.22
N PRO A 696 6.55 23.11 -18.46
CA PRO A 696 7.25 22.05 -17.75
C PRO A 696 7.88 21.09 -18.78
N LEU A 697 9.21 21.00 -18.79
CA LEU A 697 9.94 20.01 -19.58
C LEU A 697 9.73 18.62 -18.95
N PRO A 698 9.49 17.57 -19.76
CA PRO A 698 9.40 16.21 -19.24
C PRO A 698 10.76 15.76 -18.71
N ALA A 699 10.74 14.99 -17.61
CA ALA A 699 11.90 14.39 -16.98
C ALA A 699 12.56 13.36 -17.90
N ASN A 700 13.33 13.81 -18.88
CA ASN A 700 14.37 13.06 -19.58
C ASN A 700 15.04 13.96 -20.62
N THR A 701 16.11 14.64 -20.23
CA THR A 701 17.19 15.02 -21.15
C THR A 701 18.48 15.13 -20.37
N ASN A 702 19.40 14.20 -20.66
CA ASN A 702 20.81 14.32 -20.34
C ASN A 702 21.32 15.66 -20.84
N GLY A 703 21.89 16.47 -19.96
CA GLY A 703 22.52 17.73 -20.32
C GLY A 703 23.74 17.49 -21.20
N HIS A 704 23.58 17.63 -22.52
CA HIS A 704 24.73 17.82 -23.39
C HIS A 704 25.32 19.20 -23.11
N ALA A 705 26.51 19.21 -22.52
CA ALA A 705 27.35 20.39 -22.41
C ALA A 705 27.63 20.96 -23.81
N VAL A 706 27.33 22.25 -23.99
CA VAL A 706 27.75 22.99 -25.18
C VAL A 706 29.24 23.31 -25.01
N ASN A 707 30.10 22.48 -25.60
CA ASN A 707 31.52 22.79 -25.74
C ASN A 707 31.71 23.90 -26.79
N LYS A 708 32.36 25.00 -26.41
CA LYS A 708 33.05 25.91 -27.34
C LYS A 708 34.52 26.05 -26.94
N PRO A 709 35.43 26.26 -27.91
CA PRO A 709 36.85 26.00 -27.74
C PRO A 709 37.55 27.11 -26.96
N ALA A 710 38.54 26.69 -26.17
CA ALA A 710 39.40 27.53 -25.35
C ALA A 710 40.13 28.60 -26.18
N THR A 711 40.00 29.86 -25.76
CA THR A 711 40.89 30.95 -26.14
C THR A 711 41.77 31.29 -24.94
N ASN A 712 43.08 31.03 -25.10
CA ASN A 712 44.12 31.42 -24.13
C ASN A 712 44.07 32.93 -23.88
N GLY A 713 43.73 33.34 -22.65
CA GLY A 713 43.78 34.73 -22.20
C GLY A 713 43.75 34.81 -20.68
N SER A 714 44.70 35.58 -20.12
CA SER A 714 44.84 36.07 -18.73
C SER A 714 43.76 35.65 -17.71
N GLY A 715 44.20 35.11 -16.56
CA GLY A 715 43.39 34.58 -15.44
C GLY A 715 42.40 35.51 -14.72
N LEU A 716 41.98 36.62 -15.36
CA LEU A 716 40.81 37.44 -14.99
C LEU A 716 39.54 37.04 -15.76
N SER A 717 39.63 36.33 -16.90
CA SER A 717 38.44 35.91 -17.66
C SER A 717 37.77 34.63 -17.13
N ASP A 718 38.54 33.74 -16.50
CA ASP A 718 38.03 32.50 -15.91
C ASP A 718 37.17 32.76 -14.66
N THR A 719 37.52 33.77 -13.86
CA THR A 719 36.76 34.14 -12.66
C THR A 719 35.39 34.74 -13.01
N HIS A 720 35.32 35.52 -14.09
CA HIS A 720 34.08 36.11 -14.59
C HIS A 720 33.13 35.04 -15.15
N GLY A 721 33.65 34.11 -15.97
CA GLY A 721 32.86 33.01 -16.54
C GLY A 721 32.35 32.02 -15.49
N ASN A 722 33.15 31.72 -14.47
CA ASN A 722 32.74 30.86 -13.36
C ASN A 722 31.65 31.53 -12.49
N PHE A 723 31.77 32.84 -12.24
CA PHE A 723 30.76 33.61 -11.53
C PHE A 723 29.41 33.62 -12.28
N GLU A 724 29.43 33.89 -13.60
CA GLU A 724 28.23 33.85 -14.44
C GLU A 724 27.58 32.46 -14.49
N ALA A 725 28.38 31.39 -14.61
CA ALA A 725 27.87 30.02 -14.64
C ALA A 725 27.21 29.60 -13.32
N SER A 726 27.78 29.97 -12.17
CA SER A 726 27.21 29.62 -10.86
C SER A 726 25.98 30.45 -10.51
N ILE A 727 25.98 31.76 -10.75
CA ILE A 727 24.79 32.60 -10.58
C ILE A 727 23.69 32.20 -11.59
N GLY A 728 24.05 31.87 -12.82
CA GLY A 728 23.10 31.40 -13.84
C GLY A 728 22.42 30.08 -13.46
N ARG A 729 23.17 29.11 -12.89
CA ARG A 729 22.60 27.86 -12.37
C ARG A 729 21.64 28.12 -11.20
N PHE A 730 22.00 29.00 -10.27
CA PHE A 730 21.12 29.40 -9.16
C PHE A 730 19.83 30.04 -9.66
N VAL A 731 19.92 31.03 -10.55
CA VAL A 731 18.74 31.71 -11.13
C VAL A 731 17.87 30.72 -11.89
N ALA A 732 18.45 29.83 -12.70
CA ALA A 732 17.69 28.80 -13.42
C ALA A 732 16.96 27.84 -12.47
N HIS A 733 17.58 27.45 -11.36
CA HIS A 733 16.96 26.57 -10.38
C HIS A 733 15.81 27.26 -9.63
N VAL A 734 16.04 28.50 -9.15
CA VAL A 734 15.00 29.31 -8.47
C VAL A 734 13.80 29.57 -9.37
N LEU A 735 14.03 29.91 -10.64
CA LEU A 735 12.95 30.16 -11.61
C LEU A 735 12.15 28.89 -11.95
N ASN A 736 12.73 27.69 -11.77
CA ASN A 736 12.06 26.41 -12.02
C ASN A 736 11.47 25.76 -10.74
N LEU A 737 11.80 26.27 -9.55
CA LEU A 737 11.25 25.82 -8.25
C LEU A 737 9.83 26.32 -7.98
N VAL A 738 9.36 27.36 -8.71
CA VAL A 738 8.01 27.89 -8.57
C VAL A 738 7.09 27.15 -9.57
N PRO A 739 6.20 26.26 -9.13
CA PRO A 739 5.11 25.83 -10.01
C PRO A 739 4.27 27.07 -10.30
N SER A 740 4.00 27.35 -11.57
CA SER A 740 2.96 28.30 -11.95
C SER A 740 1.69 27.93 -11.17
N VAL A 741 1.26 28.79 -10.25
CA VAL A 741 -0.06 28.68 -9.64
C VAL A 741 -1.07 28.93 -10.75
N ALA A 742 -1.65 27.85 -11.27
CA ALA A 742 -2.80 27.84 -12.16
C ALA A 742 -3.71 26.66 -11.79
#